data_AF-A0A7S3XRR2-F1
#
_entry.id   AF-A0A7S3XRR2-F1
#
_cell.length_a   1.000
_cell.length_b   1.000
_cell.length_c   1.000
_cell.angle_alpha   90.00
_cell.angle_beta   90.00
_cell.angle_gamma   90.00
#
_symmetry.space_group_name_H-M   'P 1'
#
loop_
_entity.id
_entity.type
_entity.pdbx_description
1 polymer ?
#
loop_
_entity_poly.entity_id
_entity_poly.type
_entity_poly.pdbx_seq_one_letter_code
_entity_poly.pdbx_strand_id
1 'polypeptide(L)'
;AAEEEEVEAELGKIQAGHDKHLWSYHTFPDSGGPVGAFALDTVWTRCRADGLLDPRRPIVHESQIRALEDILNKDSNLRQLLVLTSTPLAPALPALANQKGMPQGASRPGTEETAREEAAAAAASLDPWTHSGPQRARLLEALCRWQAAEPWREVLVLTADSGAGCPIQTKIYDVTRGMFVRQIIAGPIAEQPRAFDAEYTGWIDGNGRFSYEHELVAARGGGARGRRTYLELALAAGRPGDPRPAASACHFQDAFSDGVRVALGPVVGRVTNTTAVVLLEVDHTAAVTCVVTESLGGRVHRQTRRLRRLRPTAFRFLGLQPGRHHTLRLEGVEDAGGRTGGFTTPGAAAAAPARGCRVAFVSHPPPRPLPPGMEDELSGVDFDLGYLTSKTDGLEKLADTLAQAWSPIDMVVHLGNQVMLDTAMGEVRAMLVAAEGAGAGAFRKTMEAEAAHRIRDGYRTWWNLPALRRLLAHQGHLMLCGEGEVGGASLQGGDDIYAASPYVQATARRLLREAWEDYGRQLWEPAEEREPSAIDNRGGGYAAGQHHARFLLDGGGGGGGTGVALFALDLKDGLLSPPSRAGGANWGGEPAPAPLLGEGQWRALGATLARPELRVLLIASEFPLVDDSISDAVFKAESPEHRSLRARWPWHGAELLKLCAALLRWRAHVPGRQIKFVSGNSGAGFRSIIKHSDIKSEIEQLVTGPSLSKVEHFLFEKTGELSKNITYEHSRVLMHRNFLVLSIHQHGGTQEYSLDVSFHSSKDPEHWGLADMKPDSPEWAIKLIDMHLADVMELVKKFKDGTHGLPQSDPMVQIRNILIEDQIMTS
;
A
#
# COMPACT_ATOMS: atom_id res chain seq x y z
N ALA A 1 21.70 -51.18 -36.48
CA ALA A 1 21.03 -51.68 -37.70
C ALA A 1 19.52 -51.75 -37.51
N ALA A 2 18.91 -52.85 -37.07
CA ALA A 2 17.44 -52.93 -36.95
C ALA A 2 16.85 -51.96 -35.89
N GLU A 3 17.52 -51.80 -34.75
CA GLU A 3 17.14 -50.80 -33.73
C GLU A 3 17.37 -49.35 -34.18
N GLU A 4 18.38 -49.10 -35.01
CA GLU A 4 18.59 -47.76 -35.62
C GLU A 4 17.52 -47.45 -36.66
N GLU A 5 17.11 -48.45 -37.44
CA GLU A 5 16.05 -48.31 -38.45
C GLU A 5 14.67 -48.09 -37.78
N GLU A 6 14.42 -48.72 -36.62
CA GLU A 6 13.22 -48.50 -35.81
C GLU A 6 13.22 -47.12 -35.13
N VAL A 7 14.37 -46.66 -34.63
CA VAL A 7 14.53 -45.31 -34.05
C VAL A 7 14.40 -44.23 -35.14
N GLU A 8 14.98 -44.40 -36.33
CA GLU A 8 14.77 -43.48 -37.44
C GLU A 8 13.31 -43.46 -37.92
N ALA A 9 12.62 -44.61 -37.93
CA ALA A 9 11.21 -44.68 -38.29
C ALA A 9 10.30 -43.97 -37.26
N GLU A 10 10.57 -44.12 -35.95
CA GLU A 10 9.86 -43.38 -34.89
C GLU A 10 10.16 -41.88 -34.92
N LEU A 11 11.43 -41.49 -35.11
CA LEU A 11 11.80 -40.08 -35.31
C LEU A 11 11.13 -39.50 -36.56
N GLY A 12 11.01 -40.28 -37.63
CA GLY A 12 10.25 -39.90 -38.83
C GLY A 12 8.76 -39.67 -38.57
N LYS A 13 8.12 -40.48 -37.71
CA LYS A 13 6.71 -40.27 -37.28
C LYS A 13 6.55 -39.04 -36.39
N ILE A 14 7.48 -38.81 -35.47
CA ILE A 14 7.50 -37.62 -34.61
C ILE A 14 7.68 -36.35 -35.46
N GLN A 15 8.60 -36.37 -36.43
CA GLN A 15 8.81 -35.28 -37.38
C GLN A 15 7.54 -34.99 -38.21
N ALA A 16 6.90 -36.04 -38.76
CA ALA A 16 5.66 -35.91 -39.53
C ALA A 16 4.44 -35.43 -38.71
N GLY A 17 4.41 -35.75 -37.40
CA GLY A 17 3.42 -35.21 -36.46
C GLY A 17 3.66 -33.72 -36.15
N HIS A 18 4.93 -33.32 -36.03
CA HIS A 18 5.34 -31.94 -35.78
C HIS A 18 5.13 -31.01 -36.99
N ASP A 19 5.20 -31.51 -38.22
CA ASP A 19 4.94 -30.73 -39.44
C ASP A 19 3.54 -30.09 -39.47
N LYS A 20 2.59 -30.62 -38.68
CA LYS A 20 1.24 -30.05 -38.49
C LYS A 20 1.18 -28.87 -37.52
N HIS A 21 2.24 -28.60 -36.75
CA HIS A 21 2.29 -27.59 -35.69
C HIS A 21 3.42 -26.56 -35.88
N LEU A 22 4.04 -26.49 -37.06
CA LEU A 22 5.17 -25.60 -37.36
C LEU A 22 4.84 -24.10 -37.34
N TRP A 23 3.57 -23.74 -37.25
CA TRP A 23 3.11 -22.35 -37.18
C TRP A 23 1.75 -22.27 -36.48
N SER A 24 1.45 -21.13 -35.90
CA SER A 24 0.12 -20.81 -35.39
C SER A 24 -0.32 -19.42 -35.84
N TYR A 25 -1.63 -19.26 -36.03
CA TYR A 25 -2.23 -17.99 -36.40
C TYR A 25 -3.43 -17.70 -35.51
N HIS A 26 -3.46 -16.50 -34.94
CA HIS A 26 -4.49 -16.03 -34.02
C HIS A 26 -4.97 -14.64 -34.43
N THR A 27 -6.26 -14.34 -34.24
CA THR A 27 -6.84 -13.02 -34.54
C THR A 27 -7.46 -12.40 -33.30
N PHE A 28 -7.44 -11.06 -33.17
CA PHE A 28 -7.97 -10.35 -32.02
C PHE A 28 -9.06 -9.33 -32.41
N PRO A 29 -10.25 -9.35 -31.78
CA PRO A 29 -10.76 -10.43 -30.93
C PRO A 29 -10.93 -11.75 -31.70
N ASP A 30 -11.05 -12.88 -30.99
CA ASP A 30 -11.14 -14.22 -31.59
C ASP A 30 -12.17 -14.27 -32.72
N SER A 31 -11.86 -14.94 -33.83
CA SER A 31 -12.71 -15.12 -35.03
C SER A 31 -12.67 -13.99 -36.09
N GLY A 32 -11.50 -13.67 -36.64
CA GLY A 32 -11.38 -12.77 -37.80
C GLY A 32 -11.36 -11.28 -37.46
N GLY A 33 -10.87 -10.93 -36.26
CA GLY A 33 -10.63 -9.55 -35.85
C GLY A 33 -9.52 -8.85 -36.67
N PRO A 34 -9.42 -7.51 -36.61
CA PRO A 34 -8.55 -6.72 -37.49
C PRO A 34 -7.05 -6.81 -37.17
N VAL A 35 -6.68 -7.51 -36.09
CA VAL A 35 -5.29 -7.74 -35.68
C VAL A 35 -5.02 -9.24 -35.74
N GLY A 36 -3.98 -9.65 -36.45
CA GLY A 36 -3.54 -11.04 -36.54
C GLY A 36 -2.13 -11.23 -35.97
N ALA A 37 -1.88 -12.36 -35.34
CA ALA A 37 -0.56 -12.78 -34.88
C ALA A 37 -0.20 -14.12 -35.52
N PHE A 38 0.91 -14.15 -36.25
CA PHE A 38 1.44 -15.33 -36.93
C PHE A 38 2.78 -15.71 -36.32
N ALA A 39 2.85 -16.90 -35.72
CA ALA A 39 4.08 -17.42 -35.12
C ALA A 39 4.84 -18.29 -36.13
N LEU A 40 6.06 -17.88 -36.46
CA LEU A 40 7.02 -18.61 -37.30
C LEU A 40 7.96 -19.44 -36.42
N ASP A 41 8.06 -20.72 -36.73
CA ASP A 41 9.12 -21.55 -36.20
C ASP A 41 10.38 -21.45 -37.07
N THR A 42 11.42 -20.83 -36.52
CA THR A 42 12.72 -20.64 -37.18
C THR A 42 13.84 -21.50 -36.59
N VAL A 43 13.52 -22.38 -35.64
CA VAL A 43 14.50 -23.22 -34.92
C VAL A 43 14.26 -24.69 -35.22
N TRP A 44 13.03 -25.18 -35.06
CA TRP A 44 12.72 -26.60 -35.21
C TRP A 44 12.85 -27.09 -36.66
N THR A 45 12.60 -26.20 -37.63
CA THR A 45 12.84 -26.42 -39.06
C THR A 45 14.30 -26.79 -39.38
N ARG A 46 15.22 -26.34 -38.54
CA ARG A 46 16.66 -26.62 -38.65
C ARG A 46 17.12 -27.72 -37.70
N CYS A 47 16.27 -28.15 -36.78
CA CYS A 47 16.60 -29.21 -35.83
C CYS A 47 16.70 -30.56 -36.56
N ARG A 48 17.82 -31.25 -36.36
CA ARG A 48 18.05 -32.62 -36.80
C ARG A 48 17.46 -33.60 -35.79
N ALA A 49 17.37 -34.86 -36.19
CA ALA A 49 16.90 -35.95 -35.33
C ALA A 49 17.75 -36.14 -34.05
N ASP A 50 19.02 -35.71 -34.10
CA ASP A 50 19.97 -35.71 -32.97
C ASP A 50 19.83 -34.47 -32.06
N GLY A 51 18.90 -33.56 -32.34
CA GLY A 51 18.67 -32.33 -31.59
C GLY A 51 19.60 -31.16 -31.94
N LEU A 52 20.54 -31.33 -32.87
CA LEU A 52 21.44 -30.27 -33.31
C LEU A 52 20.82 -29.44 -34.46
N LEU A 53 21.17 -28.16 -34.53
CA LEU A 53 20.73 -27.28 -35.61
C LEU A 53 21.61 -27.47 -36.85
N ASP A 54 21.00 -27.77 -38.00
CA ASP A 54 21.66 -27.79 -39.31
C ASP A 54 21.48 -26.43 -40.00
N PRO A 55 22.54 -25.62 -40.14
CA PRO A 55 22.45 -24.31 -40.78
C PRO A 55 22.15 -24.37 -42.28
N ARG A 56 22.30 -25.54 -42.92
CA ARG A 56 21.99 -25.75 -44.35
C ARG A 56 20.50 -26.02 -44.59
N ARG A 57 19.74 -26.37 -43.55
CA ARG A 57 18.29 -26.55 -43.66
C ARG A 57 17.60 -25.18 -43.80
N PRO A 58 16.47 -25.14 -44.52
CA PRO A 58 15.69 -23.91 -44.64
C PRO A 58 15.25 -23.42 -43.26
N ILE A 59 15.47 -22.13 -42.98
CA ILE A 59 15.11 -21.55 -41.69
C ILE A 59 13.59 -21.46 -41.50
N VAL A 60 12.83 -21.27 -42.58
CA VAL A 60 11.37 -21.35 -42.57
C VAL A 60 10.94 -22.46 -43.52
N HIS A 61 10.08 -23.36 -43.05
CA HIS A 61 9.55 -24.43 -43.90
C HIS A 61 8.57 -23.87 -44.94
N GLU A 62 8.53 -24.44 -46.15
CA GLU A 62 7.71 -23.93 -47.25
C GLU A 62 6.21 -23.88 -46.91
N SER A 63 5.72 -24.80 -46.06
CA SER A 63 4.33 -24.78 -45.58
C SER A 63 4.00 -23.53 -44.75
N GLN A 64 4.94 -23.03 -43.94
CA GLN A 64 4.76 -21.81 -43.15
C GLN A 64 4.67 -20.58 -44.06
N ILE A 65 5.55 -20.51 -45.07
CA ILE A 65 5.54 -19.40 -46.04
C ILE A 65 4.23 -19.37 -46.82
N ARG A 66 3.78 -20.54 -47.32
CA ARG A 66 2.50 -20.63 -48.04
C ARG A 66 1.31 -20.29 -47.16
N ALA A 67 1.29 -20.75 -45.90
CA ALA A 67 0.22 -20.42 -44.96
C ALA A 67 0.14 -18.91 -44.70
N LEU A 68 1.29 -18.25 -44.50
CA LEU A 68 1.36 -16.81 -44.38
C LEU A 68 0.87 -16.11 -45.66
N GLU A 69 1.38 -16.50 -46.83
CA GLU A 69 0.94 -15.93 -48.11
C GLU A 69 -0.57 -16.10 -48.32
N ASP A 70 -1.13 -17.25 -47.96
CA ASP A 70 -2.58 -17.50 -48.01
C ASP A 70 -3.36 -16.56 -47.09
N ILE A 71 -2.90 -16.35 -45.85
CA ILE A 71 -3.52 -15.39 -44.91
C ILE A 71 -3.48 -13.97 -45.47
N LEU A 72 -2.31 -13.53 -45.96
CA LEU A 72 -2.13 -12.19 -46.52
C LEU A 72 -3.02 -11.96 -47.76
N ASN A 73 -3.28 -13.00 -48.54
CA ASN A 73 -4.11 -12.92 -49.74
C ASN A 73 -5.62 -13.05 -49.46
N LYS A 74 -6.02 -13.83 -48.44
CA LYS A 74 -7.42 -14.21 -48.21
C LYS A 74 -8.11 -13.35 -47.14
N ASP A 75 -7.37 -12.84 -46.16
CA ASP A 75 -7.97 -12.08 -45.06
C ASP A 75 -8.04 -10.58 -45.38
N SER A 76 -9.21 -10.15 -45.89
CA SER A 76 -9.49 -8.74 -46.16
C SER A 76 -9.74 -7.90 -44.91
N ASN A 77 -10.02 -8.54 -43.76
CA ASN A 77 -10.31 -7.85 -42.51
C ASN A 77 -9.04 -7.51 -41.72
N LEU A 78 -7.94 -8.18 -42.02
CA LEU A 78 -6.65 -7.97 -41.38
C LEU A 78 -6.09 -6.56 -41.69
N ARG A 79 -5.80 -5.80 -40.63
CA ARG A 79 -5.25 -4.44 -40.69
C ARG A 79 -3.87 -4.35 -40.05
N GLN A 80 -3.64 -5.15 -39.02
CA GLN A 80 -2.37 -5.20 -38.33
C GLN A 80 -1.90 -6.63 -38.23
N LEU A 81 -0.65 -6.90 -38.60
CA LEU A 81 -0.06 -8.23 -38.52
C LEU A 81 1.17 -8.21 -37.61
N LEU A 82 1.13 -9.06 -36.58
CA LEU A 82 2.28 -9.40 -35.77
C LEU A 82 2.92 -10.67 -36.33
N VAL A 83 4.21 -10.62 -36.65
CA VAL A 83 5.00 -11.78 -37.04
C VAL A 83 5.92 -12.12 -35.88
N LEU A 84 5.64 -13.21 -35.18
CA LEU A 84 6.42 -13.66 -34.04
C LEU A 84 7.49 -14.64 -34.53
N THR A 85 8.76 -14.36 -34.28
CA THR A 85 9.86 -15.23 -34.71
C THR A 85 10.97 -15.23 -33.66
N SER A 86 11.61 -16.38 -33.46
CA SER A 86 12.77 -16.46 -32.56
C SER A 86 14.04 -15.86 -33.18
N THR A 87 14.06 -15.67 -34.50
CA THR A 87 15.20 -15.15 -35.24
C THR A 87 14.86 -13.82 -35.93
N PRO A 88 15.63 -12.75 -35.71
CA PRO A 88 15.38 -11.46 -36.36
C PRO A 88 15.62 -11.54 -37.87
N LEU A 89 14.82 -10.79 -38.62
CA LEU A 89 14.94 -10.66 -40.08
C LEU A 89 16.10 -9.74 -40.47
N ALA A 90 16.37 -8.70 -39.68
CA ALA A 90 17.59 -7.90 -39.80
C ALA A 90 18.67 -8.45 -38.85
N PRO A 91 19.93 -8.53 -39.28
CA PRO A 91 21.02 -9.03 -38.45
C PRO A 91 21.21 -8.11 -37.23
N ALA A 92 21.35 -8.70 -36.04
CA ALA A 92 21.52 -7.97 -34.78
C ALA A 92 22.76 -8.42 -33.99
N LEU A 93 23.66 -9.16 -34.65
CA LEU A 93 24.93 -9.65 -34.13
C LEU A 93 26.10 -9.01 -34.92
N PRO A 94 27.29 -8.85 -34.30
CA PRO A 94 28.44 -8.24 -34.95
C PRO A 94 28.92 -9.04 -36.17
N ALA A 95 29.32 -8.34 -37.24
CA ALA A 95 30.00 -8.96 -38.37
C ALA A 95 31.38 -9.51 -37.95
N LEU A 96 31.75 -10.69 -38.47
CA LEU A 96 32.98 -11.44 -38.15
C LEU A 96 34.28 -10.61 -38.22
N ALA A 97 34.30 -9.49 -38.95
CA ALA A 97 35.48 -8.65 -39.15
C ALA A 97 36.02 -7.98 -37.87
N ASN A 98 35.23 -7.87 -36.80
CA ASN A 98 35.63 -7.15 -35.58
C ASN A 98 36.00 -8.02 -34.36
N GLN A 99 35.90 -9.36 -34.43
CA GLN A 99 36.37 -10.22 -33.33
C GLN A 99 37.88 -10.48 -33.43
N LYS A 100 38.68 -9.56 -32.89
CA LYS A 100 40.15 -9.70 -32.73
C LYS A 100 40.59 -10.74 -31.68
N GLY A 101 39.80 -11.79 -31.42
CA GLY A 101 40.00 -12.64 -30.25
C GLY A 101 39.47 -14.07 -30.33
N MET A 102 39.45 -14.71 -31.51
CA MET A 102 39.34 -16.17 -31.52
C MET A 102 40.67 -16.79 -31.02
N PRO A 103 40.64 -17.77 -30.11
CA PRO A 103 41.84 -18.48 -29.69
C PRO A 103 42.39 -19.27 -30.88
N GLN A 104 43.65 -19.05 -31.23
CA GLN A 104 44.43 -19.87 -32.18
C GLN A 104 44.79 -21.24 -31.60
N GLY A 105 43.81 -21.94 -31.00
CA GLY A 105 44.00 -23.21 -30.33
C GLY A 105 43.40 -24.37 -31.11
N ALA A 106 44.27 -25.26 -31.56
CA ALA A 106 44.01 -26.58 -32.16
C ALA A 106 43.79 -26.65 -33.69
N SER A 107 44.82 -26.29 -34.45
CA SER A 107 45.05 -26.88 -35.76
C SER A 107 45.40 -28.38 -35.61
N ARG A 108 44.41 -29.27 -35.75
CA ARG A 108 44.66 -30.58 -36.36
C ARG A 108 44.75 -30.39 -37.88
N PRO A 109 45.55 -31.17 -38.62
CA PRO A 109 45.61 -31.06 -40.07
C PRO A 109 44.33 -31.66 -40.66
N GLY A 110 43.25 -30.88 -40.67
CA GLY A 110 42.07 -31.11 -41.49
C GLY A 110 42.30 -30.52 -42.88
N THR A 111 41.73 -31.13 -43.91
CA THR A 111 41.75 -30.64 -45.30
C THR A 111 41.19 -29.21 -45.37
N GLU A 112 41.59 -28.42 -46.37
CA GLU A 112 41.03 -27.07 -46.62
C GLU A 112 39.49 -27.03 -46.58
N GLU A 113 38.86 -28.16 -46.90
CA GLU A 113 37.42 -28.38 -46.85
C GLU A 113 36.86 -28.31 -45.41
N THR A 114 37.48 -28.97 -44.42
CA THR A 114 37.07 -28.89 -43.01
C THR A 114 37.23 -27.50 -42.40
N ALA A 115 38.32 -26.78 -42.71
CA ALA A 115 38.50 -25.40 -42.26
C ALA A 115 37.47 -24.44 -42.89
N ARG A 116 37.08 -24.71 -44.15
CA ARG A 116 36.04 -23.96 -44.86
C ARG A 116 34.64 -24.26 -44.31
N GLU A 117 34.39 -25.51 -43.89
CA GLU A 117 33.16 -25.93 -43.21
C GLU A 117 33.05 -25.33 -41.80
N GLU A 118 34.13 -25.31 -41.02
CA GLU A 118 34.17 -24.65 -39.69
C GLU A 118 33.97 -23.13 -39.80
N ALA A 119 34.58 -22.47 -40.79
CA ALA A 119 34.36 -21.06 -41.06
C ALA A 119 32.91 -20.76 -41.52
N ALA A 120 32.32 -21.64 -42.33
CA ALA A 120 30.92 -21.53 -42.75
C ALA A 120 29.94 -21.78 -41.59
N ALA A 121 30.25 -22.69 -40.67
CA ALA A 121 29.48 -22.93 -39.45
C ALA A 121 29.56 -21.74 -38.47
N ALA A 122 30.75 -21.13 -38.31
CA ALA A 122 30.94 -19.92 -37.53
C ALA A 122 30.18 -18.71 -38.12
N ALA A 123 30.20 -18.54 -39.45
CA ALA A 123 29.42 -17.51 -40.14
C ALA A 123 27.91 -17.74 -40.03
N ALA A 124 27.44 -19.00 -40.11
CA ALA A 124 26.04 -19.36 -39.92
C ALA A 124 25.52 -19.14 -38.49
N SER A 125 26.43 -19.07 -37.50
CA SER A 125 26.09 -18.75 -36.10
C SER A 125 25.78 -17.26 -35.87
N LEU A 126 26.22 -16.37 -36.76
CA LEU A 126 26.12 -14.90 -36.60
C LEU A 126 24.92 -14.29 -37.35
N ASP A 127 24.58 -14.81 -38.52
CA ASP A 127 23.28 -14.55 -39.15
C ASP A 127 22.66 -15.89 -39.57
N PRO A 128 21.64 -16.39 -38.83
CA PRO A 128 20.94 -17.62 -39.16
C PRO A 128 20.34 -17.66 -40.56
N TRP A 129 20.13 -16.50 -41.19
CA TRP A 129 19.59 -16.39 -42.54
C TRP A 129 20.65 -16.52 -43.64
N THR A 130 21.94 -16.62 -43.32
CA THR A 130 23.04 -16.65 -44.30
C THR A 130 22.81 -17.68 -45.42
N HIS A 131 22.32 -18.87 -45.08
CA HIS A 131 22.02 -19.95 -46.04
C HIS A 131 20.58 -19.94 -46.56
N SER A 132 19.74 -19.03 -46.05
CA SER A 132 18.31 -18.91 -46.36
C SER A 132 17.96 -17.50 -46.86
N GLY A 133 18.92 -16.76 -47.42
CA GLY A 133 18.74 -15.41 -47.95
C GLY A 133 17.55 -15.26 -48.91
N PRO A 134 17.34 -16.18 -49.88
CA PRO A 134 16.16 -16.16 -50.75
C PRO A 134 14.83 -16.28 -49.98
N GLN A 135 14.79 -17.08 -48.91
CA GLN A 135 13.59 -17.20 -48.06
C GLN A 135 13.33 -15.91 -47.26
N ARG A 136 14.40 -15.30 -46.72
CA ARG A 136 14.32 -13.99 -46.05
C ARG A 136 13.74 -12.92 -46.97
N ALA A 137 14.26 -12.84 -48.20
CA ALA A 137 13.81 -11.89 -49.21
C ALA A 137 12.36 -12.14 -49.62
N ARG A 138 11.95 -13.40 -49.81
CA ARG A 138 10.55 -13.77 -50.12
C ARG A 138 9.60 -13.37 -48.99
N LEU A 139 9.98 -13.62 -47.73
CA LEU A 139 9.18 -13.25 -46.56
C LEU A 139 9.02 -11.72 -46.46
N LEU A 140 10.13 -10.98 -46.53
CA LEU A 140 10.09 -9.52 -46.52
C LEU A 140 9.28 -8.95 -47.69
N GLU A 141 9.41 -9.54 -48.88
CA GLU A 141 8.61 -9.18 -50.04
C GLU A 141 7.11 -9.40 -49.81
N ALA A 142 6.71 -10.54 -49.24
CA ALA A 142 5.30 -10.81 -48.94
C ALA A 142 4.74 -9.79 -47.93
N LEU A 143 5.47 -9.51 -46.85
CA LEU A 143 5.08 -8.55 -45.81
C LEU A 143 4.99 -7.12 -46.35
N CYS A 144 6.02 -6.65 -47.08
CA CYS A 144 6.05 -5.30 -47.65
C CYS A 144 4.96 -5.13 -48.72
N ARG A 145 4.72 -6.15 -49.55
CA ARG A 145 3.65 -6.12 -50.55
C ARG A 145 2.28 -6.02 -49.90
N TRP A 146 2.03 -6.78 -48.84
CA TRP A 146 0.75 -6.74 -48.13
C TRP A 146 0.53 -5.39 -47.44
N GLN A 147 1.56 -4.84 -46.81
CA GLN A 147 1.52 -3.52 -46.18
C GLN A 147 1.33 -2.39 -47.20
N ALA A 148 1.97 -2.49 -48.38
CA ALA A 148 1.88 -1.50 -49.44
C ALA A 148 0.52 -1.49 -50.16
N ALA A 149 -0.24 -2.59 -50.09
CA ALA A 149 -1.53 -2.69 -50.74
C ALA A 149 -2.56 -1.68 -50.18
N GLU A 150 -2.43 -1.30 -48.91
CA GLU A 150 -3.36 -0.40 -48.24
C GLU A 150 -2.63 0.50 -47.24
N PRO A 151 -2.85 1.84 -47.24
CA PRO A 151 -2.08 2.79 -46.42
C PRO A 151 -2.34 2.64 -44.92
N TRP A 152 -3.40 1.93 -44.54
CA TRP A 152 -3.78 1.69 -43.15
C TRP A 152 -3.24 0.38 -42.58
N ARG A 153 -2.53 -0.43 -43.38
CA ARG A 153 -1.93 -1.67 -42.91
C ARG A 153 -0.61 -1.44 -42.19
N GLU A 154 -0.38 -2.19 -41.13
CA GLU A 154 0.88 -2.18 -40.39
C GLU A 154 1.38 -3.61 -40.16
N VAL A 155 2.69 -3.82 -40.38
CA VAL A 155 3.38 -5.07 -40.04
C VAL A 155 4.39 -4.80 -38.91
N LEU A 156 4.35 -5.65 -37.88
CA LEU A 156 5.29 -5.65 -36.79
C LEU A 156 5.92 -7.03 -36.62
N VAL A 157 7.24 -7.11 -36.71
CA VAL A 157 8.02 -8.33 -36.45
C VAL A 157 8.51 -8.29 -35.02
N LEU A 158 8.13 -9.28 -34.21
CA LEU A 158 8.53 -9.38 -32.80
C LEU A 158 9.50 -10.54 -32.61
N THR A 159 10.64 -10.26 -32.00
CA THR A 159 11.64 -11.29 -31.68
C THR A 159 12.08 -11.22 -30.23
N ALA A 160 12.40 -12.40 -29.68
CA ALA A 160 13.14 -12.50 -28.43
C ALA A 160 14.62 -12.08 -28.65
N ASP A 161 15.40 -12.02 -27.57
CA ASP A 161 16.83 -11.76 -27.65
C ASP A 161 17.54 -12.89 -28.40
N SER A 162 17.92 -12.62 -29.64
CA SER A 162 18.68 -13.53 -30.50
C SER A 162 20.19 -13.32 -30.33
N GLY A 163 20.63 -12.98 -29.12
CA GLY A 163 22.02 -12.63 -28.80
C GLY A 163 22.38 -11.16 -29.03
N ALA A 164 21.40 -10.30 -29.33
CA ALA A 164 21.61 -8.86 -29.46
C ALA A 164 21.92 -8.20 -28.10
N GLY A 165 21.52 -8.85 -26.99
CA GLY A 165 21.89 -8.50 -25.62
C GLY A 165 21.22 -7.23 -25.08
N CYS A 166 20.40 -6.55 -25.88
CA CYS A 166 19.72 -5.31 -25.50
C CYS A 166 18.44 -5.09 -26.33
N PRO A 167 17.50 -4.24 -25.86
CA PRO A 167 16.29 -3.90 -26.60
C PRO A 167 16.57 -3.00 -27.80
N ILE A 168 16.10 -3.40 -28.98
CA ILE A 168 16.36 -2.69 -30.25
C ILE A 168 15.07 -2.57 -31.04
N GLN A 169 14.86 -1.41 -31.65
CA GLN A 169 13.88 -1.22 -32.71
C GLN A 169 14.61 -1.13 -34.04
N THR A 170 14.16 -1.87 -35.05
CA THR A 170 14.76 -1.87 -36.39
C THR A 170 13.73 -1.51 -37.43
N LYS A 171 14.05 -0.59 -38.32
CA LYS A 171 13.28 -0.33 -39.53
C LYS A 171 13.94 -1.09 -40.68
N ILE A 172 13.17 -1.93 -41.36
CA ILE A 172 13.63 -2.66 -42.55
C ILE A 172 12.94 -2.03 -43.76
N TYR A 173 13.71 -1.34 -44.59
CA TYR A 173 13.22 -0.61 -45.76
C TYR A 173 13.21 -1.52 -47.00
N ASP A 174 12.09 -1.53 -47.74
CA ASP A 174 12.07 -1.96 -49.15
C ASP A 174 12.30 -0.72 -50.01
N VAL A 175 13.54 -0.53 -50.47
CA VAL A 175 13.98 0.64 -51.24
C VAL A 175 13.21 0.77 -52.56
N THR A 176 12.78 -0.35 -53.13
CA THR A 176 12.03 -0.35 -54.40
C THR A 176 10.60 0.17 -54.21
N ARG A 177 9.98 -0.06 -53.05
CA ARG A 177 8.59 0.35 -52.76
C ARG A 177 8.50 1.62 -51.92
N GLY A 178 9.60 2.11 -51.34
CA GLY A 178 9.59 3.28 -50.46
C GLY A 178 8.83 3.04 -49.15
N MET A 179 8.79 1.80 -48.67
CA MET A 179 8.07 1.36 -47.48
C MET A 179 9.02 0.73 -46.47
N PHE A 180 8.59 0.60 -45.21
CA PHE A 180 9.36 -0.15 -44.22
C PHE A 180 8.48 -1.02 -43.32
N VAL A 181 9.06 -2.11 -42.84
CA VAL A 181 8.51 -2.96 -41.78
C VAL A 181 9.27 -2.68 -40.49
N ARG A 182 8.56 -2.69 -39.35
CA ARG A 182 9.19 -2.54 -38.03
C ARG A 182 9.50 -3.91 -37.45
N GLN A 183 10.73 -4.09 -36.98
CA GLN A 183 11.15 -5.23 -36.17
C GLN A 183 11.51 -4.74 -34.76
N ILE A 184 11.07 -5.48 -33.74
CA ILE A 184 11.35 -5.17 -32.35
C ILE A 184 11.99 -6.39 -31.70
N ILE A 185 13.16 -6.16 -31.10
CA ILE A 185 13.90 -7.14 -30.30
C ILE A 185 13.71 -6.75 -28.84
N ALA A 186 13.05 -7.61 -28.05
CA ALA A 186 12.66 -7.30 -26.67
C ALA A 186 13.83 -7.15 -25.69
N GLY A 187 15.00 -7.73 -26.01
CA GLY A 187 16.16 -7.82 -25.12
C GLY A 187 16.04 -8.96 -24.09
N PRO A 188 17.12 -9.26 -23.35
CA PRO A 188 17.15 -10.39 -22.42
C PRO A 188 16.34 -10.11 -21.16
N ILE A 189 15.57 -11.12 -20.70
CA ILE A 189 14.88 -11.08 -19.40
C ILE A 189 15.62 -11.89 -18.33
N ALA A 190 16.22 -13.02 -18.71
CA ALA A 190 16.94 -13.92 -17.81
C ALA A 190 18.47 -13.75 -17.92
N GLU A 191 18.97 -13.53 -19.14
CA GLU A 191 20.40 -13.42 -19.41
C GLU A 191 20.98 -12.06 -18.98
N GLN A 192 22.31 -12.00 -18.91
CA GLN A 192 23.03 -10.76 -18.63
C GLN A 192 23.00 -9.85 -19.86
N PRO A 193 22.48 -8.61 -19.75
CA PRO A 193 22.44 -7.68 -20.87
C PRO A 193 23.84 -7.30 -21.35
N ARG A 194 24.01 -7.14 -22.66
CA ARG A 194 25.29 -6.81 -23.32
C ARG A 194 25.18 -5.51 -24.11
N ALA A 195 26.31 -4.96 -24.52
CA ALA A 195 26.33 -3.81 -25.41
C ALA A 195 25.83 -4.21 -26.81
N PHE A 196 25.20 -3.27 -27.50
CA PHE A 196 24.88 -3.46 -28.91
C PHE A 196 26.13 -3.29 -29.75
N ASP A 197 26.60 -4.39 -30.34
CA ASP A 197 27.86 -4.44 -31.09
C ASP A 197 27.65 -4.67 -32.61
N ALA A 198 26.39 -4.71 -33.08
CA ALA A 198 26.09 -4.83 -34.51
C ALA A 198 26.12 -3.47 -35.24
N GLU A 199 26.22 -3.51 -36.56
CA GLU A 199 26.17 -2.30 -37.40
C GLU A 199 24.79 -1.66 -37.31
N TYR A 200 24.71 -0.36 -37.05
CA TYR A 200 23.44 0.37 -36.92
C TYR A 200 22.64 0.42 -38.23
N THR A 201 23.31 0.36 -39.37
CA THR A 201 22.66 0.39 -40.69
C THR A 201 23.35 -0.59 -41.61
N GLY A 202 22.61 -1.23 -42.49
CA GLY A 202 23.20 -2.14 -43.46
C GLY A 202 22.22 -2.62 -44.53
N TRP A 203 22.68 -3.55 -45.34
CA TRP A 203 21.88 -4.20 -46.39
C TRP A 203 21.54 -5.63 -46.00
N ILE A 204 20.29 -6.02 -46.25
CA ILE A 204 19.79 -7.35 -45.93
C ILE A 204 20.11 -8.34 -47.04
N ASP A 205 19.97 -7.93 -48.29
CA ASP A 205 20.18 -8.78 -49.45
C ASP A 205 21.35 -8.29 -50.30
N GLY A 206 22.02 -9.23 -50.97
CA GLY A 206 23.13 -8.91 -51.89
C GLY A 206 22.69 -8.12 -53.14
N ASN A 207 21.38 -7.95 -53.33
CA ASN A 207 20.79 -7.25 -54.47
C ASN A 207 20.45 -5.78 -54.17
N GLY A 208 20.66 -5.32 -52.93
CA GLY A 208 20.47 -3.91 -52.57
C GLY A 208 19.00 -3.45 -52.58
N ARG A 209 18.04 -4.35 -52.35
CA ARG A 209 16.61 -4.00 -52.28
C ARG A 209 16.17 -3.73 -50.85
N PHE A 210 16.65 -4.51 -49.89
CA PHE A 210 16.27 -4.36 -48.50
C PHE A 210 17.43 -3.79 -47.69
N SER A 211 17.22 -2.65 -47.03
CA SER A 211 18.17 -2.08 -46.07
C SER A 211 17.55 -2.03 -44.68
N TYR A 212 18.37 -1.85 -43.65
CA TYR A 212 17.91 -1.73 -42.29
C TYR A 212 18.58 -0.58 -41.54
N GLU A 213 17.87 -0.09 -40.53
CA GLU A 213 18.35 0.91 -39.58
C GLU A 213 17.90 0.51 -38.17
N HIS A 214 18.86 0.23 -37.30
CA HIS A 214 18.64 -0.02 -35.88
C HIS A 214 18.63 1.28 -35.11
N GLU A 215 17.66 1.38 -34.23
CA GLU A 215 17.51 2.41 -33.23
C GLU A 215 17.59 1.74 -31.86
N LEU A 216 18.63 2.09 -31.10
CA LEU A 216 18.70 1.68 -29.70
C LEU A 216 17.59 2.35 -28.92
N VAL A 217 16.85 1.55 -28.18
CA VAL A 217 15.79 2.07 -27.33
C VAL A 217 16.43 2.63 -26.07
N ALA A 218 16.82 3.90 -26.14
CA ALA A 218 17.25 4.64 -24.97
C ALA A 218 16.06 4.80 -24.03
N ALA A 219 16.02 4.01 -22.94
CA ALA A 219 15.19 4.36 -21.80
C ALA A 219 15.53 5.81 -21.43
N ARG A 220 14.54 6.71 -21.43
CA ARG A 220 14.72 8.14 -21.10
C ARG A 220 15.54 8.27 -19.81
N GLY A 221 16.81 8.65 -19.96
CA GLY A 221 17.78 8.75 -18.86
C GLY A 221 18.90 7.72 -18.94
N GLY A 222 19.95 8.05 -19.71
CA GLY A 222 21.31 7.52 -19.55
C GLY A 222 21.52 6.02 -19.83
N GLY A 223 21.83 5.69 -21.09
CA GLY A 223 22.52 4.45 -21.49
C GLY A 223 21.70 3.16 -21.43
N ALA A 224 21.47 2.53 -22.59
CA ALA A 224 20.87 1.19 -22.72
C ALA A 224 21.77 0.04 -22.19
N ARG A 225 22.81 0.33 -21.39
CA ARG A 225 23.74 -0.66 -20.87
C ARG A 225 23.14 -1.34 -19.64
N GLY A 226 23.04 -2.68 -19.67
CA GLY A 226 22.87 -3.49 -18.47
C GLY A 226 21.43 -3.75 -17.99
N ARG A 227 20.38 -3.46 -18.77
CA ARG A 227 18.99 -3.60 -18.30
C ARG A 227 18.30 -4.84 -18.87
N ARG A 228 17.60 -5.56 -18.00
CA ARG A 228 16.65 -6.62 -18.36
C ARG A 228 15.31 -5.98 -18.68
N THR A 229 14.70 -6.35 -19.79
CA THR A 229 13.51 -5.66 -20.31
C THR A 229 12.44 -6.64 -20.77
N TYR A 230 11.19 -6.19 -20.73
CA TYR A 230 10.07 -6.83 -21.43
C TYR A 230 9.34 -5.79 -22.29
N LEU A 231 8.65 -6.26 -23.33
CA LEU A 231 7.91 -5.40 -24.25
C LEU A 231 6.42 -5.43 -23.91
N GLU A 232 5.84 -4.25 -23.67
CA GLU A 232 4.40 -4.02 -23.65
C GLU A 232 3.97 -3.41 -24.98
N LEU A 233 2.95 -4.00 -25.59
CA LEU A 233 2.47 -3.63 -26.93
C LEU A 233 0.99 -3.25 -26.87
N ALA A 234 0.69 -1.98 -27.16
CA ALA A 234 -0.67 -1.50 -27.32
C ALA A 234 -1.01 -1.47 -28.82
N LEU A 235 -2.07 -2.19 -29.19
CA LEU A 235 -2.51 -2.37 -30.57
C LEU A 235 -3.82 -1.63 -30.79
N ALA A 236 -3.84 -0.74 -31.77
CA ALA A 236 -5.03 0.00 -32.16
C ALA A 236 -5.28 -0.24 -33.65
N ALA A 237 -6.19 -1.14 -33.97
CA ALA A 237 -6.70 -1.33 -35.32
C ALA A 237 -8.12 -0.76 -35.43
N GLY A 238 -8.35 0.14 -36.40
CA GLY A 238 -9.70 0.61 -36.74
C GLY A 238 -10.61 -0.54 -37.17
N ARG A 239 -11.93 -0.32 -37.17
CA ARG A 239 -12.88 -1.32 -37.71
C ARG A 239 -12.66 -1.51 -39.22
N PRO A 240 -13.00 -2.67 -39.81
CA PRO A 240 -13.06 -2.81 -41.27
C PRO A 240 -13.82 -1.62 -41.91
N GLY A 241 -13.20 -0.95 -42.89
CA GLY A 241 -13.71 0.26 -43.54
C GLY A 241 -13.27 1.60 -42.93
N ASP A 242 -12.62 1.63 -41.77
CA ASP A 242 -12.06 2.86 -41.18
C ASP A 242 -10.79 3.28 -41.95
N PRO A 243 -10.68 4.51 -42.48
CA PRO A 243 -9.49 4.95 -43.21
C PRO A 243 -8.29 5.22 -42.31
N ARG A 244 -8.45 5.22 -40.97
CA ARG A 244 -7.36 5.48 -40.04
C ARG A 244 -6.34 4.33 -40.07
N PRO A 245 -5.02 4.64 -40.08
CA PRO A 245 -3.99 3.63 -40.01
C PRO A 245 -4.08 2.80 -38.74
N ALA A 246 -3.77 1.51 -38.84
CA ALA A 246 -3.41 0.73 -37.67
C ALA A 246 -2.20 1.38 -36.99
N ALA A 247 -2.22 1.43 -35.67
CA ALA A 247 -1.15 1.98 -34.87
C ALA A 247 -0.72 0.96 -33.81
N SER A 248 0.59 0.85 -33.61
CA SER A 248 1.16 0.14 -32.48
C SER A 248 2.02 1.09 -31.65
N ALA A 249 1.75 1.12 -30.34
CA ALA A 249 2.63 1.76 -29.38
C ALA A 249 3.43 0.68 -28.65
N CYS A 250 4.75 0.82 -28.68
CA CYS A 250 5.69 -0.15 -28.12
C CYS A 250 6.38 0.48 -26.92
N HIS A 251 6.22 -0.14 -25.75
CA HIS A 251 6.79 0.33 -24.50
C HIS A 251 7.71 -0.74 -23.94
N PHE A 252 9.01 -0.47 -23.95
CA PHE A 252 9.97 -1.31 -23.24
C PHE A 252 9.93 -0.97 -21.75
N GLN A 253 9.71 -1.99 -20.94
CA GLN A 253 9.62 -1.89 -19.49
C GLN A 253 10.85 -2.57 -18.89
N ASP A 254 11.50 -1.89 -17.93
CA ASP A 254 12.60 -2.47 -17.17
C ASP A 254 12.03 -3.56 -16.23
N ALA A 255 12.53 -4.79 -16.35
CA ALA A 255 12.05 -5.96 -15.60
C ALA A 255 12.60 -6.02 -14.17
N PHE A 256 13.75 -5.39 -13.92
CA PHE A 256 14.40 -5.28 -12.62
C PHE A 256 15.14 -3.95 -12.54
N SER A 257 14.95 -3.24 -11.44
CA SER A 257 15.85 -2.17 -11.03
C SER A 257 16.64 -2.69 -9.85
N ASP A 258 17.84 -3.21 -10.11
CA ASP A 258 18.82 -3.52 -9.06
C ASP A 258 19.01 -2.26 -8.18
N GLY A 259 19.09 -2.44 -6.86
CA GLY A 259 19.22 -1.35 -5.89
C GLY A 259 17.92 -0.73 -5.38
N VAL A 260 16.73 -1.23 -5.75
CA VAL A 260 15.45 -0.71 -5.22
C VAL A 260 15.02 -1.50 -4.00
N ARG A 261 14.84 -0.79 -2.89
CA ARG A 261 14.33 -1.36 -1.63
C ARG A 261 13.04 -0.69 -1.23
N VAL A 262 12.22 -1.44 -0.51
CA VAL A 262 11.03 -0.92 0.13
C VAL A 262 11.44 -0.04 1.30
N ALA A 263 11.17 1.25 1.18
CA ALA A 263 11.38 2.22 2.26
C ALA A 263 10.30 2.10 3.34
N LEU A 264 9.05 1.80 2.96
CA LEU A 264 7.93 1.59 3.89
C LEU A 264 6.86 0.68 3.28
N GLY A 265 6.23 -0.12 4.14
CA GLY A 265 5.16 -1.05 3.78
C GLY A 265 5.65 -2.51 3.65
N PRO A 266 4.79 -3.40 3.14
CA PRO A 266 3.41 -3.14 2.71
C PRO A 266 2.51 -2.71 3.88
N VAL A 267 1.58 -1.78 3.64
CA VAL A 267 0.54 -1.39 4.61
C VAL A 267 -0.83 -1.67 4.01
N VAL A 268 -1.64 -2.48 4.68
CA VAL A 268 -2.98 -2.85 4.20
C VAL A 268 -4.02 -1.84 4.70
N GLY A 269 -4.67 -1.15 3.77
CA GLY A 269 -5.68 -0.14 4.05
C GLY A 269 -7.10 -0.72 4.08
N ARG A 270 -8.00 -0.09 3.32
CA ARG A 270 -9.38 -0.54 3.20
C ARG A 270 -9.48 -1.92 2.55
N VAL A 271 -10.09 -2.85 3.27
CA VAL A 271 -10.51 -4.16 2.76
C VAL A 271 -12.03 -4.21 2.76
N THR A 272 -12.61 -4.55 1.61
CA THR A 272 -14.03 -4.84 1.47
C THR A 272 -14.20 -6.30 1.06
N ASN A 273 -15.43 -6.76 0.90
CA ASN A 273 -15.69 -8.11 0.41
C ASN A 273 -15.11 -8.40 -0.98
N THR A 274 -14.76 -7.37 -1.77
CA THR A 274 -14.32 -7.52 -3.16
C THR A 274 -13.12 -6.64 -3.55
N THR A 275 -12.60 -5.84 -2.63
CA THR A 275 -11.49 -4.92 -2.91
C THR A 275 -10.51 -4.84 -1.75
N ALA A 276 -9.27 -4.50 -2.04
CA ALA A 276 -8.27 -4.17 -1.02
C ALA A 276 -7.34 -3.05 -1.49
N VAL A 277 -6.84 -2.27 -0.54
CA VAL A 277 -5.83 -1.22 -0.77
C VAL A 277 -4.53 -1.60 -0.07
N VAL A 278 -3.40 -1.46 -0.76
CA VAL A 278 -2.07 -1.74 -0.21
C VAL A 278 -1.14 -0.56 -0.50
N LEU A 279 -0.58 0.08 0.51
CA LEU A 279 0.37 1.17 0.36
C LEU A 279 1.82 0.69 0.45
N LEU A 280 2.67 1.24 -0.42
CA LEU A 280 4.10 0.96 -0.48
C LEU A 280 4.87 2.24 -0.79
N GLU A 281 6.09 2.34 -0.27
CA GLU A 281 7.06 3.37 -0.62
C GLU A 281 8.41 2.71 -0.93
N VAL A 282 9.13 3.21 -1.94
CA VAL A 282 10.45 2.70 -2.36
C VAL A 282 11.51 3.79 -2.30
N ASP A 283 12.75 3.39 -2.06
CA ASP A 283 13.90 4.28 -1.92
C ASP A 283 14.43 4.85 -3.26
N HIS A 284 13.96 4.29 -4.39
CA HIS A 284 14.30 4.70 -5.74
C HIS A 284 13.06 4.63 -6.67
N THR A 285 13.04 5.46 -7.71
CA THR A 285 11.92 5.46 -8.66
C THR A 285 11.97 4.20 -9.52
N ALA A 286 10.94 3.36 -9.45
CA ALA A 286 10.96 2.02 -10.04
C ALA A 286 9.56 1.52 -10.41
N ALA A 287 9.49 0.55 -11.34
CA ALA A 287 8.27 -0.21 -11.56
C ALA A 287 8.22 -1.36 -10.55
N VAL A 288 7.20 -1.37 -9.69
CA VAL A 288 7.00 -2.40 -8.66
C VAL A 288 5.68 -3.09 -8.90
N THR A 289 5.67 -4.42 -8.79
CA THR A 289 4.46 -5.23 -8.91
C THR A 289 4.04 -5.72 -7.54
N CYS A 290 2.83 -5.38 -7.14
CA CYS A 290 2.18 -5.96 -5.97
C CYS A 290 1.33 -7.16 -6.42
N VAL A 291 1.55 -8.32 -5.79
CA VAL A 291 0.88 -9.57 -6.13
C VAL A 291 0.07 -10.05 -4.92
N VAL A 292 -1.23 -10.23 -5.13
CA VAL A 292 -2.18 -10.72 -4.13
C VAL A 292 -2.67 -12.10 -4.58
N THR A 293 -2.45 -13.13 -3.76
CA THR A 293 -2.78 -14.51 -4.08
C THR A 293 -3.85 -15.03 -3.13
N GLU A 294 -4.96 -15.52 -3.67
CA GLU A 294 -6.01 -16.19 -2.90
C GLU A 294 -5.53 -17.57 -2.42
N SER A 295 -5.62 -17.84 -1.11
CA SER A 295 -5.03 -19.05 -0.51
C SER A 295 -5.76 -20.36 -0.83
N LEU A 296 -7.07 -20.33 -1.16
CA LEU A 296 -7.85 -21.53 -1.42
C LEU A 296 -7.97 -21.87 -2.91
N GLY A 297 -8.31 -20.88 -3.75
CA GLY A 297 -8.42 -21.05 -5.20
C GLY A 297 -7.12 -20.83 -5.98
N GLY A 298 -6.06 -20.32 -5.35
CA GLY A 298 -4.80 -20.00 -6.02
C GLY A 298 -4.89 -18.84 -7.01
N ARG A 299 -6.02 -18.12 -7.05
CA ARG A 299 -6.22 -17.00 -7.97
C ARG A 299 -5.24 -15.88 -7.65
N VAL A 300 -4.52 -15.41 -8.67
CA VAL A 300 -3.50 -14.37 -8.53
C VAL A 300 -4.01 -13.07 -9.14
N HIS A 301 -3.95 -12.00 -8.37
CA HIS A 301 -4.17 -10.62 -8.81
C HIS A 301 -2.82 -9.90 -8.82
N ARG A 302 -2.49 -9.22 -9.91
CA ARG A 302 -1.21 -8.50 -10.08
C ARG A 302 -1.49 -7.07 -10.49
N GLN A 303 -0.80 -6.12 -9.89
CA GLN A 303 -0.83 -4.73 -10.31
C GLN A 303 0.59 -4.17 -10.30
N THR A 304 1.05 -3.71 -11.46
CA THR A 304 2.35 -3.05 -11.62
C THR A 304 2.13 -1.54 -11.65
N ARG A 305 2.91 -0.81 -10.85
CA ARG A 305 2.88 0.66 -10.84
C ARG A 305 4.31 1.20 -10.87
N ARG A 306 4.47 2.35 -11.51
CA ARG A 306 5.72 3.14 -11.39
C ARG A 306 5.66 3.99 -10.13
N LEU A 307 6.41 3.59 -9.11
CA LEU A 307 6.51 4.28 -7.84
C LEU A 307 7.61 5.35 -7.95
N ARG A 308 7.35 6.51 -7.36
CA ARG A 308 8.36 7.58 -7.24
C ARG A 308 9.18 7.37 -5.98
N ARG A 309 10.47 7.68 -6.06
CA ARG A 309 11.41 7.67 -4.93
C ARG A 309 10.81 8.43 -3.75
N LEU A 310 10.78 7.76 -2.59
CA LEU A 310 10.37 8.32 -1.29
C LEU A 310 9.01 9.03 -1.33
N ARG A 311 8.08 8.44 -2.12
CA ARG A 311 6.68 8.83 -2.16
C ARG A 311 5.80 7.59 -2.00
N PRO A 312 4.94 7.55 -0.97
CA PRO A 312 4.03 6.43 -0.79
C PRO A 312 3.06 6.36 -1.96
N THR A 313 2.68 5.15 -2.33
CA THR A 313 1.76 4.87 -3.43
C THR A 313 0.91 3.66 -3.07
N ALA A 314 -0.40 3.80 -3.18
CA ALA A 314 -1.34 2.71 -2.94
C ALA A 314 -1.65 1.91 -4.22
N PHE A 315 -1.66 0.59 -4.12
CA PHE A 315 -2.22 -0.36 -5.06
C PHE A 315 -3.67 -0.63 -4.68
N ARG A 316 -4.56 -0.73 -5.67
CA ARG A 316 -5.98 -1.01 -5.46
C ARG A 316 -6.35 -2.27 -6.24
N PHE A 317 -6.74 -3.30 -5.49
CA PHE A 317 -7.21 -4.55 -6.03
C PHE A 317 -8.74 -4.57 -6.09
N LEU A 318 -9.28 -5.02 -7.21
CA LEU A 318 -10.71 -5.15 -7.48
C LEU A 318 -11.06 -6.59 -7.82
N GLY A 319 -12.33 -6.96 -7.65
CA GLY A 319 -12.84 -8.29 -8.02
C GLY A 319 -12.27 -9.43 -7.18
N LEU A 320 -11.84 -9.13 -5.95
CA LEU A 320 -11.47 -10.14 -4.96
C LEU A 320 -12.70 -10.95 -4.57
N GLN A 321 -12.48 -12.18 -4.13
CA GLN A 321 -13.57 -13.06 -3.71
C GLN A 321 -13.93 -12.79 -2.24
N PRO A 322 -15.21 -12.66 -1.89
CA PRO A 322 -15.65 -12.52 -0.49
C PRO A 322 -15.27 -13.72 0.38
N GLY A 323 -14.97 -13.47 1.67
CA GLY A 323 -14.69 -14.50 2.66
C GLY A 323 -13.38 -15.28 2.42
N ARG A 324 -12.44 -14.71 1.65
CA ARG A 324 -11.20 -15.39 1.27
C ARG A 324 -9.99 -14.73 1.91
N HIS A 325 -9.05 -15.58 2.31
CA HIS A 325 -7.74 -15.13 2.74
C HIS A 325 -6.84 -14.91 1.52
N HIS A 326 -6.09 -13.82 1.54
CA HIS A 326 -5.18 -13.40 0.50
C HIS A 326 -3.80 -13.11 1.10
N THR A 327 -2.75 -13.65 0.47
CA THR A 327 -1.36 -13.35 0.80
C THR A 327 -0.79 -12.34 -0.17
N LEU A 328 0.14 -11.52 0.32
CA LEU A 328 0.76 -10.43 -0.41
C LEU A 328 2.25 -10.64 -0.57
N ARG A 329 2.74 -10.47 -1.81
CA ARG A 329 4.16 -10.45 -2.14
C ARG A 329 4.48 -9.34 -3.14
N LEU A 330 5.73 -8.92 -3.16
CA LEU A 330 6.23 -7.87 -4.04
C LEU A 330 7.20 -8.44 -5.08
N GLU A 331 7.23 -7.82 -6.26
CA GLU A 331 8.22 -8.09 -7.30
C GLU A 331 8.80 -6.76 -7.80
N GLY A 332 10.07 -6.77 -8.23
CA GLY A 332 10.78 -5.56 -8.65
C GLY A 332 11.47 -4.79 -7.52
N VAL A 333 11.65 -5.42 -6.34
CA VAL A 333 12.39 -4.87 -5.18
C VAL A 333 13.32 -5.93 -4.58
N GLU A 334 14.47 -5.52 -4.03
CA GLU A 334 15.49 -6.42 -3.48
C GLU A 334 15.05 -7.11 -2.18
N ASP A 335 14.38 -6.39 -1.29
CA ASP A 335 14.00 -6.85 0.05
C ASP A 335 12.62 -7.51 0.10
N ALA A 336 12.11 -7.98 -1.04
CA ALA A 336 10.76 -8.54 -1.18
C ALA A 336 10.45 -9.64 -0.15
N GLY A 337 11.43 -10.50 0.17
CA GLY A 337 11.26 -11.60 1.13
C GLY A 337 10.94 -11.15 2.56
N GLY A 338 11.38 -9.95 2.96
CA GLY A 338 11.07 -9.35 4.26
C GLY A 338 9.85 -8.43 4.26
N ARG A 339 9.15 -8.32 3.11
CA ARG A 339 8.10 -7.34 2.84
C ARG A 339 6.81 -8.04 2.38
N THR A 340 6.38 -9.00 3.19
CA THR A 340 5.16 -9.79 2.96
C THR A 340 4.02 -9.32 3.87
N GLY A 341 2.79 -9.69 3.52
CA GLY A 341 1.60 -9.40 4.31
C GLY A 341 0.41 -10.26 3.90
N GLY A 342 -0.77 -9.96 4.42
CA GLY A 342 -1.98 -10.69 4.05
C GLY A 342 -3.25 -10.12 4.67
N PHE A 343 -4.40 -10.43 4.10
CA PHE A 343 -5.68 -9.96 4.62
C PHE A 343 -6.80 -10.93 4.26
N THR A 344 -7.92 -10.81 4.96
CA THR A 344 -9.12 -11.60 4.67
C THR A 344 -10.23 -10.67 4.22
N THR A 345 -10.83 -10.94 3.06
CA THR A 345 -12.02 -10.21 2.62
C THR A 345 -13.23 -10.63 3.46
N PRO A 346 -14.07 -9.70 3.91
CA PRO A 346 -15.35 -10.03 4.53
C PRO A 346 -16.23 -10.91 3.62
N GLY A 347 -17.12 -11.70 4.22
CA GLY A 347 -18.09 -12.53 3.50
C GLY A 347 -19.08 -11.71 2.66
N ALA A 348 -19.77 -12.35 1.71
CA ALA A 348 -20.86 -11.71 0.98
C ALA A 348 -22.09 -11.58 1.88
N ALA A 349 -22.78 -10.44 1.82
CA ALA A 349 -23.95 -10.13 2.67
C ALA A 349 -25.05 -11.21 2.63
N ALA A 350 -25.22 -11.89 1.48
CA ALA A 350 -26.24 -12.93 1.28
C ALA A 350 -25.83 -14.31 1.81
N ALA A 351 -24.56 -14.51 2.19
CA ALA A 351 -24.01 -15.80 2.58
C ALA A 351 -23.39 -15.80 3.98
N ALA A 352 -23.48 -14.70 4.75
CA ALA A 352 -22.86 -14.58 6.06
C ALA A 352 -23.45 -15.60 7.06
N PRO A 353 -22.71 -16.64 7.46
CA PRO A 353 -23.12 -17.51 8.55
C PRO A 353 -22.44 -17.03 9.82
N ALA A 354 -23.20 -16.59 10.83
CA ALA A 354 -22.90 -16.57 12.28
C ALA A 354 -21.57 -15.95 12.84
N ARG A 355 -20.52 -15.71 12.04
CA ARG A 355 -19.24 -15.18 12.49
C ARG A 355 -19.39 -13.66 12.61
N GLY A 356 -19.63 -13.22 13.83
CA GLY A 356 -19.68 -11.79 14.18
C GLY A 356 -18.43 -11.04 13.74
N CYS A 357 -18.55 -9.72 13.55
CA CYS A 357 -17.44 -8.85 13.15
C CYS A 357 -16.61 -8.48 14.39
N ARG A 358 -15.27 -8.52 14.29
CA ARG A 358 -14.36 -8.11 15.37
C ARG A 358 -13.44 -6.98 14.92
N VAL A 359 -13.47 -5.89 15.67
CA VAL A 359 -12.68 -4.69 15.39
C VAL A 359 -11.73 -4.43 16.55
N ALA A 360 -10.43 -4.34 16.25
CA ALA A 360 -9.43 -3.93 17.23
C ALA A 360 -9.25 -2.41 17.20
N PHE A 361 -8.97 -1.81 18.35
CA PHE A 361 -8.71 -0.38 18.50
C PHE A 361 -7.39 -0.18 19.25
N VAL A 362 -6.53 0.67 18.68
CA VAL A 362 -5.20 0.98 19.22
C VAL A 362 -4.98 2.48 19.29
N SER A 363 -4.17 2.93 20.24
CA SER A 363 -3.83 4.34 20.43
C SER A 363 -2.38 4.46 20.92
N HIS A 364 -1.72 5.55 20.53
CA HIS A 364 -0.30 5.74 20.77
C HIS A 364 -0.02 7.16 21.31
N PRO A 365 -0.60 7.60 22.44
CA PRO A 365 -0.48 8.98 22.89
C PRO A 365 0.97 9.45 23.02
N PRO A 366 1.26 10.73 22.75
CA PRO A 366 2.57 11.29 23.09
C PRO A 366 2.80 11.19 24.61
N PRO A 367 4.05 11.01 25.07
CA PRO A 367 4.37 11.17 26.48
C PRO A 367 4.13 12.62 26.91
N ARG A 368 3.36 12.87 27.97
CA ARG A 368 3.21 14.23 28.53
C ARG A 368 4.48 14.66 29.29
N PRO A 369 4.85 15.96 29.23
CA PRO A 369 5.83 16.51 30.16
C PRO A 369 5.28 16.38 31.59
N LEU A 370 6.15 16.00 32.53
CA LEU A 370 5.80 15.85 33.94
C LEU A 370 5.55 17.23 34.58
N PRO A 371 4.77 17.30 35.68
CA PRO A 371 4.64 18.53 36.45
C PRO A 371 5.99 19.02 36.99
N PRO A 372 6.17 20.34 37.17
CA PRO A 372 7.39 20.91 37.76
C PRO A 372 7.68 20.28 39.13
N GLY A 373 8.89 19.72 39.30
CA GLY A 373 9.33 19.07 40.54
C GLY A 373 9.33 17.53 40.55
N MET A 374 8.82 16.87 39.50
CA MET A 374 9.01 15.44 39.25
C MET A 374 10.06 15.14 38.16
N GLU A 375 10.74 16.18 37.66
CA GLU A 375 11.70 16.11 36.55
C GLU A 375 12.95 15.28 36.90
N ASP A 376 13.36 15.27 38.19
CA ASP A 376 14.59 14.59 38.65
C ASP A 376 14.48 13.06 38.74
N GLU A 377 13.28 12.46 38.85
CA GLU A 377 13.15 11.00 38.97
C GLU A 377 13.24 10.27 37.62
N LEU A 378 13.18 10.97 36.49
CA LEU A 378 13.20 10.36 35.14
C LEU A 378 14.07 11.09 34.10
N SER A 379 14.83 12.11 34.50
CA SER A 379 15.79 12.85 33.64
C SER A 379 16.89 11.98 33.00
N GLY A 380 16.95 10.69 33.32
CA GLY A 380 17.88 9.71 32.74
C GLY A 380 17.28 8.76 31.69
N VAL A 381 15.99 8.84 31.36
CA VAL A 381 15.39 7.99 30.30
C VAL A 381 15.16 8.83 29.06
N ASP A 382 16.19 8.96 28.23
CA ASP A 382 16.00 9.39 26.84
C ASP A 382 14.89 8.53 26.24
N PHE A 383 13.84 9.17 25.72
CA PHE A 383 12.73 8.52 25.02
C PHE A 383 13.21 8.06 23.63
N ASP A 384 14.26 7.24 23.63
CA ASP A 384 14.93 6.74 22.45
C ASP A 384 14.07 5.65 21.79
N LEU A 385 14.27 5.47 20.49
CA LEU A 385 13.73 4.36 19.72
C LEU A 385 13.96 3.01 20.44
N GLY A 386 15.06 2.89 21.18
CA GLY A 386 15.37 1.76 22.06
C GLY A 386 14.28 1.45 23.09
N TYR A 387 13.74 2.47 23.77
CA TYR A 387 12.64 2.27 24.74
C TYR A 387 11.39 1.74 24.04
N LEU A 388 11.01 2.35 22.92
CA LEU A 388 9.84 1.96 22.13
C LEU A 388 9.94 0.53 21.59
N THR A 389 11.13 0.12 21.15
CA THR A 389 11.35 -1.26 20.66
C THR A 389 11.34 -2.30 21.77
N SER A 390 11.72 -1.93 23.00
CA SER A 390 11.80 -2.85 24.15
C SER A 390 10.46 -3.17 24.84
N LYS A 391 9.38 -2.47 24.46
CA LYS A 391 8.07 -2.54 25.15
C LYS A 391 6.90 -2.66 24.17
N THR A 392 6.93 -3.68 23.32
CA THR A 392 5.93 -3.88 22.26
C THR A 392 5.05 -5.12 22.44
N ASP A 393 5.15 -5.85 23.56
CA ASP A 393 4.53 -7.17 23.79
C ASP A 393 3.04 -7.25 23.38
N GLY A 394 2.24 -6.24 23.74
CA GLY A 394 0.81 -6.19 23.38
C GLY A 394 0.56 -6.01 21.88
N LEU A 395 1.39 -5.21 21.20
CA LEU A 395 1.31 -5.00 19.75
C LEU A 395 1.88 -6.17 18.96
N GLU A 396 2.92 -6.82 19.47
CA GLU A 396 3.46 -8.04 18.87
C GLU A 396 2.41 -9.15 18.86
N LYS A 397 1.71 -9.36 19.98
CA LYS A 397 0.61 -10.33 20.06
C LYS A 397 -0.54 -10.00 19.10
N LEU A 398 -0.88 -8.71 18.98
CA LEU A 398 -1.87 -8.28 17.99
C LEU A 398 -1.36 -8.56 16.57
N ALA A 399 -0.11 -8.24 16.27
CA ALA A 399 0.50 -8.54 14.97
C ALA A 399 0.53 -10.05 14.67
N ASP A 400 0.86 -10.90 15.64
CA ASP A 400 0.79 -12.36 15.51
C ASP A 400 -0.63 -12.83 15.22
N THR A 401 -1.61 -12.25 15.90
CA THR A 401 -3.04 -12.58 15.70
C THR A 401 -3.51 -12.19 14.30
N LEU A 402 -3.06 -11.03 13.78
CA LEU A 402 -3.42 -10.55 12.44
C LEU A 402 -2.72 -11.32 11.32
N ALA A 403 -1.49 -11.81 11.57
CA ALA A 403 -0.70 -12.59 10.62
C ALA A 403 -1.27 -14.00 10.37
N GLN A 404 -2.14 -14.51 11.24
CA GLN A 404 -2.81 -15.79 11.04
C GLN A 404 -3.76 -15.73 9.84
N ALA A 405 -3.77 -16.81 9.05
CA ALA A 405 -4.76 -17.00 8.00
C ALA A 405 -6.17 -17.02 8.63
N TRP A 406 -7.11 -16.25 8.05
CA TRP A 406 -8.44 -16.03 8.63
C TRP A 406 -8.41 -15.54 10.08
N SER A 407 -7.52 -14.59 10.38
CA SER A 407 -7.43 -13.88 11.65
C SER A 407 -8.81 -13.65 12.31
N PRO A 408 -8.92 -13.82 13.63
CA PRO A 408 -10.16 -13.54 14.34
C PRO A 408 -10.54 -12.04 14.32
N ILE A 409 -9.63 -11.14 13.94
CA ILE A 409 -9.85 -9.69 13.88
C ILE A 409 -9.97 -9.28 12.40
N ASP A 410 -11.06 -8.59 12.05
CA ASP A 410 -11.37 -8.20 10.67
C ASP A 410 -10.71 -6.86 10.29
N MET A 411 -10.54 -5.96 11.27
CA MET A 411 -9.99 -4.61 11.06
C MET A 411 -9.35 -4.08 12.34
N VAL A 412 -8.35 -3.22 12.17
CA VAL A 412 -7.77 -2.40 13.25
C VAL A 412 -8.08 -0.93 13.00
N VAL A 413 -8.54 -0.22 14.02
CA VAL A 413 -8.75 1.24 14.02
C VAL A 413 -7.70 1.89 14.90
N HIS A 414 -6.89 2.75 14.32
CA HIS A 414 -5.89 3.55 15.01
C HIS A 414 -6.49 4.89 15.40
N LEU A 415 -6.59 5.15 16.70
CA LEU A 415 -7.29 6.29 17.28
C LEU A 415 -6.39 7.55 17.39
N GLY A 416 -5.62 7.84 16.33
CA GLY A 416 -4.65 8.94 16.29
C GLY A 416 -3.26 8.57 16.80
N ASN A 417 -2.30 9.46 16.56
CA ASN A 417 -0.97 9.44 17.14
C ASN A 417 -0.09 8.26 16.71
N GLN A 418 -0.35 7.67 15.54
CA GLN A 418 0.48 6.62 14.94
C GLN A 418 1.92 7.05 14.64
N VAL A 419 2.16 8.36 14.50
CA VAL A 419 3.47 8.97 14.25
C VAL A 419 3.64 10.18 15.16
N MET A 420 4.79 10.25 15.84
CA MET A 420 5.18 11.43 16.62
C MET A 420 6.12 12.30 15.79
N LEU A 421 5.61 13.43 15.28
CA LEU A 421 6.40 14.35 14.46
C LEU A 421 7.09 15.46 15.25
N ASP A 422 6.81 15.62 16.54
CA ASP A 422 7.33 16.71 17.37
C ASP A 422 8.87 16.81 17.32
N THR A 423 9.56 15.68 17.30
CA THR A 423 11.03 15.62 17.19
C THR A 423 11.56 16.10 15.84
N ALA A 424 10.77 15.96 14.76
CA ALA A 424 11.09 16.46 13.43
C ALA A 424 10.70 17.94 13.26
N MET A 425 9.73 18.44 14.04
CA MET A 425 9.17 19.78 13.86
C MET A 425 10.17 20.91 14.14
N GLY A 426 11.15 20.69 15.02
CA GLY A 426 12.23 21.65 15.26
C GLY A 426 13.07 21.94 13.99
N GLU A 427 13.48 20.87 13.30
CA GLU A 427 14.23 20.97 12.04
C GLU A 427 13.37 21.54 10.91
N VAL A 428 12.13 21.07 10.78
CA VAL A 428 11.14 21.58 9.80
C VAL A 428 10.97 23.09 9.98
N ARG A 429 10.81 23.56 11.22
CA ARG A 429 10.69 25.00 11.51
C ARG A 429 11.93 25.76 11.07
N ALA A 430 13.13 25.29 11.39
CA ALA A 430 14.37 25.94 10.99
C ALA A 430 14.48 26.06 9.47
N MET A 431 14.14 25.00 8.73
CA MET A 431 14.11 25.00 7.26
C MET A 431 13.11 26.03 6.71
N LEU A 432 11.91 26.12 7.28
CA LEU A 432 10.88 27.06 6.83
C LEU A 432 11.21 28.52 7.16
N VAL A 433 11.85 28.79 8.31
CA VAL A 433 12.37 30.13 8.65
C VAL A 433 13.46 30.56 7.66
N ALA A 434 14.37 29.66 7.30
CA ALA A 434 15.38 29.92 6.28
C ALA A 434 14.73 30.16 4.89
N ALA A 435 13.69 29.39 4.56
CA ALA A 435 12.92 29.55 3.33
C ALA A 435 12.23 30.93 3.24
N GLU A 436 11.74 31.44 4.37
CA GLU A 436 11.12 32.76 4.46
C GLU A 436 12.14 33.88 4.22
N GLY A 437 13.26 33.84 4.94
CA GLY A 437 14.30 34.88 4.86
C GLY A 437 14.92 35.01 3.46
N ALA A 438 14.93 33.93 2.67
CA ALA A 438 15.42 33.94 1.29
C ALA A 438 14.44 34.53 0.26
N GLY A 439 13.16 34.75 0.62
CA GLY A 439 12.13 35.23 -0.29
C GLY A 439 11.68 34.18 -1.34
N ALA A 440 10.91 34.62 -2.34
CA ALA A 440 10.40 33.73 -3.39
C ALA A 440 11.53 33.30 -4.35
N GLY A 441 11.76 31.99 -4.51
CA GLY A 441 12.80 31.48 -5.40
C GLY A 441 13.05 29.98 -5.31
N ALA A 442 14.08 29.50 -6.01
CA ALA A 442 14.47 28.09 -6.02
C ALA A 442 14.86 27.58 -4.62
N PHE A 443 15.60 28.39 -3.85
CA PHE A 443 16.01 28.03 -2.49
C PHE A 443 14.83 27.75 -1.56
N ARG A 444 13.81 28.61 -1.58
CA ARG A 444 12.57 28.40 -0.81
C ARG A 444 11.88 27.09 -1.18
N LYS A 445 11.75 26.78 -2.48
CA LYS A 445 11.18 25.50 -2.93
C LYS A 445 11.99 24.30 -2.45
N THR A 446 13.32 24.40 -2.45
CA THR A 446 14.19 23.35 -1.92
C THR A 446 13.98 23.15 -0.43
N MET A 447 13.99 24.22 0.37
CA MET A 447 13.76 24.12 1.82
C MET A 447 12.37 23.60 2.17
N GLU A 448 11.33 24.01 1.45
CA GLU A 448 9.99 23.43 1.61
C GLU A 448 9.97 21.92 1.24
N ALA A 449 10.73 21.50 0.23
CA ALA A 449 10.82 20.09 -0.16
C ALA A 449 11.60 19.25 0.86
N GLU A 450 12.69 19.77 1.43
CA GLU A 450 13.44 19.12 2.52
C GLU A 450 12.61 19.04 3.80
N ALA A 451 11.88 20.09 4.15
CA ALA A 451 10.93 20.07 5.26
C ALA A 451 9.86 18.99 5.05
N ALA A 452 9.30 18.89 3.84
CA ALA A 452 8.35 17.85 3.48
C ALA A 452 8.99 16.45 3.57
N HIS A 453 10.25 16.30 3.17
CA HIS A 453 10.99 15.05 3.29
C HIS A 453 11.13 14.64 4.76
N ARG A 454 11.51 15.57 5.63
CA ARG A 454 11.70 15.32 7.06
C ARG A 454 10.42 14.88 7.77
N ILE A 455 9.27 15.43 7.38
CA ILE A 455 7.95 14.97 7.86
C ILE A 455 7.70 13.51 7.43
N ARG A 456 7.97 13.17 6.16
CA ARG A 456 7.82 11.79 5.65
C ARG A 456 8.80 10.82 6.31
N ASP A 457 10.00 11.28 6.67
CA ASP A 457 10.97 10.48 7.44
C ASP A 457 10.38 10.04 8.79
N GLY A 458 9.53 10.87 9.42
CA GLY A 458 8.80 10.49 10.63
C GLY A 458 7.92 9.26 10.42
N TYR A 459 7.11 9.24 9.36
CA TYR A 459 6.31 8.06 9.00
C TYR A 459 7.18 6.84 8.73
N ARG A 460 8.27 7.01 7.96
CA ARG A 460 9.20 5.91 7.65
C ARG A 460 9.88 5.36 8.91
N THR A 461 10.19 6.18 9.89
CA THR A 461 10.77 5.74 11.16
C THR A 461 9.73 4.96 11.98
N TRP A 462 8.57 5.55 12.23
CA TRP A 462 7.55 4.96 13.11
C TRP A 462 6.94 3.69 12.52
N TRP A 463 6.52 3.71 11.26
CA TRP A 463 5.85 2.56 10.65
C TRP A 463 6.80 1.39 10.29
N ASN A 464 8.12 1.60 10.35
CA ASN A 464 9.10 0.50 10.24
C ASN A 464 9.53 -0.08 11.59
N LEU A 465 9.03 0.42 12.73
CA LEU A 465 9.22 -0.25 14.02
C LEU A 465 8.77 -1.72 13.89
N PRO A 466 9.53 -2.72 14.35
CA PRO A 466 9.30 -4.12 13.98
C PRO A 466 7.87 -4.62 14.22
N ALA A 467 7.31 -4.36 15.40
CA ALA A 467 5.94 -4.74 15.77
C ALA A 467 4.90 -4.01 14.91
N LEU A 468 5.06 -2.69 14.72
CA LEU A 468 4.12 -1.88 13.94
C LEU A 468 4.16 -2.24 12.45
N ARG A 469 5.35 -2.44 11.88
CA ARG A 469 5.53 -2.88 10.49
C ARG A 469 4.82 -4.20 10.23
N ARG A 470 4.98 -5.17 11.14
CA ARG A 470 4.31 -6.47 11.04
C ARG A 470 2.80 -6.34 11.20
N LEU A 471 2.34 -5.52 12.14
CA LEU A 471 0.93 -5.24 12.35
C LEU A 471 0.30 -4.65 11.08
N LEU A 472 0.89 -3.57 10.56
CA LEU A 472 0.41 -2.83 9.40
C LEU A 472 0.36 -3.64 8.10
N ALA A 473 1.16 -4.70 8.01
CA ALA A 473 1.18 -5.60 6.86
C ALA A 473 -0.01 -6.57 6.81
N HIS A 474 -0.87 -6.62 7.86
CA HIS A 474 -1.91 -7.63 7.99
C HIS A 474 -3.29 -7.09 8.39
N GLN A 475 -4.33 -7.52 7.66
CA GLN A 475 -5.73 -7.03 7.78
C GLN A 475 -5.87 -5.53 7.49
N GLY A 476 -7.11 -5.02 7.46
CA GLY A 476 -7.33 -3.60 7.13
C GLY A 476 -7.09 -2.64 8.31
N HIS A 477 -6.44 -1.49 8.06
CA HIS A 477 -6.08 -0.51 9.10
C HIS A 477 -6.68 0.89 8.90
N LEU A 478 -7.73 1.25 9.65
CA LEU A 478 -8.33 2.58 9.63
C LEU A 478 -7.51 3.55 10.48
N MET A 479 -7.07 4.66 9.89
CA MET A 479 -6.23 5.66 10.58
C MET A 479 -7.04 6.93 10.86
N LEU A 480 -7.16 7.33 12.11
CA LEU A 480 -7.57 8.68 12.49
C LEU A 480 -6.36 9.60 12.57
N CYS A 481 -6.49 10.86 12.14
CA CYS A 481 -5.43 11.86 12.31
C CYS A 481 -5.43 12.33 13.78
N GLY A 482 -4.27 12.26 14.44
CA GLY A 482 -4.11 12.73 15.81
C GLY A 482 -3.19 13.95 15.93
N GLU A 483 -2.98 14.41 17.16
CA GLU A 483 -2.09 15.53 17.48
C GLU A 483 -0.65 15.32 17.01
N GLY A 484 -0.11 14.11 17.17
CA GLY A 484 1.25 13.75 16.76
C GLY A 484 1.48 13.86 15.24
N GLU A 485 0.46 13.58 14.43
CA GLU A 485 0.51 13.73 12.97
C GLU A 485 0.45 15.19 12.52
N VAL A 486 -0.06 16.09 13.36
CA VAL A 486 -0.17 17.53 13.08
C VAL A 486 0.87 18.37 13.81
N GLY A 487 1.92 17.74 14.36
CA GLY A 487 3.04 18.41 15.03
C GLY A 487 2.72 18.94 16.44
N GLY A 488 1.69 18.37 17.08
CA GLY A 488 1.42 18.47 18.52
C GLY A 488 1.39 19.90 19.07
N ALA A 489 1.94 20.06 20.27
CA ALA A 489 2.05 21.34 20.96
C ALA A 489 2.89 22.35 20.17
N SER A 490 3.83 21.89 19.33
CA SER A 490 4.74 22.74 18.52
C SER A 490 4.03 23.62 17.50
N LEU A 491 2.80 23.28 17.11
CA LEU A 491 1.96 24.10 16.22
C LEU A 491 0.69 24.65 16.90
N GLN A 492 0.36 24.16 18.09
CA GLN A 492 -0.79 24.62 18.90
C GLN A 492 -0.47 25.81 19.83
N GLY A 493 0.72 26.40 19.73
CA GLY A 493 0.98 27.73 20.25
C GLY A 493 1.44 27.80 21.70
N GLY A 494 2.31 26.91 22.19
CA GLY A 494 3.15 27.14 23.39
C GLY A 494 3.87 28.49 23.34
N ASP A 495 4.25 29.08 24.48
CA ASP A 495 4.64 30.51 24.56
C ASP A 495 5.89 30.95 23.74
N ASP A 496 6.59 30.02 23.08
CA ASP A 496 7.63 30.29 22.06
C ASP A 496 7.15 30.23 20.59
N ILE A 497 5.94 29.69 20.34
CA ILE A 497 5.40 29.33 19.02
C ILE A 497 4.65 30.50 18.37
N TYR A 498 4.30 31.53 19.13
CA TYR A 498 3.85 32.82 18.58
C TYR A 498 4.96 33.62 17.90
N ALA A 499 6.24 33.19 17.99
CA ALA A 499 7.34 33.81 17.25
C ALA A 499 7.50 33.29 15.81
N ALA A 500 6.75 32.24 15.40
CA ALA A 500 6.79 31.78 14.00
C ALA A 500 5.92 32.68 13.12
N SER A 501 6.45 33.10 11.98
CA SER A 501 5.72 33.93 11.02
C SER A 501 4.46 33.23 10.47
N PRO A 502 3.47 33.99 9.97
CA PRO A 502 2.29 33.42 9.32
C PRO A 502 2.64 32.48 8.14
N TYR A 503 3.75 32.75 7.45
CA TYR A 503 4.22 31.91 6.35
C TYR A 503 4.70 30.54 6.86
N VAL A 504 5.53 30.49 7.91
CA VAL A 504 6.03 29.23 8.48
C VAL A 504 4.87 28.36 8.96
N GLN A 505 3.92 28.95 9.70
CA GLN A 505 2.76 28.22 10.21
C GLN A 505 1.88 27.66 9.08
N ALA A 506 1.52 28.49 8.09
CA ALA A 506 0.68 28.06 6.97
C ALA A 506 1.35 26.96 6.13
N THR A 507 2.67 27.08 5.92
CA THR A 507 3.43 26.11 5.12
C THR A 507 3.62 24.80 5.86
N ALA A 508 3.93 24.83 7.16
CA ALA A 508 4.02 23.62 7.97
C ALA A 508 2.70 22.84 7.98
N ARG A 509 1.57 23.52 8.22
CA ARG A 509 0.23 22.89 8.18
C ARG A 509 -0.09 22.27 6.83
N ARG A 510 0.27 22.94 5.73
CA ARG A 510 0.11 22.40 4.37
C ARG A 510 0.93 21.13 4.19
N LEU A 511 2.21 21.13 4.58
CA LEU A 511 3.10 19.98 4.42
C LEU A 511 2.68 18.78 5.28
N LEU A 512 2.22 19.02 6.51
CA LEU A 512 1.69 17.99 7.40
C LEU A 512 0.40 17.37 6.83
N ARG A 513 -0.51 18.21 6.33
CA ARG A 513 -1.72 17.74 5.63
C ARG A 513 -1.36 16.90 4.41
N GLU A 514 -0.44 17.35 3.56
CA GLU A 514 0.02 16.59 2.40
C GLU A 514 0.60 15.22 2.81
N ALA A 515 1.39 15.17 3.89
CA ALA A 515 1.89 13.90 4.41
C ALA A 515 0.76 13.00 4.94
N TRP A 516 -0.19 13.53 5.72
CA TRP A 516 -1.35 12.77 6.17
C TRP A 516 -2.17 12.22 4.99
N GLU A 517 -2.34 13.00 3.93
CA GLU A 517 -3.05 12.57 2.73
C GLU A 517 -2.30 11.47 1.95
N ASP A 518 -0.98 11.57 1.89
CA ASP A 518 -0.06 10.63 1.24
C ASP A 518 -0.03 9.27 1.99
N TYR A 519 -0.03 9.25 3.33
CA TYR A 519 0.10 8.02 4.13
C TYR A 519 -1.22 7.51 4.71
N GLY A 520 -1.94 8.33 5.48
CA GLY A 520 -3.14 7.91 6.21
C GLY A 520 -4.36 7.83 5.30
N ARG A 521 -4.64 8.91 4.56
CA ARG A 521 -5.88 9.02 3.77
C ARG A 521 -5.90 8.09 2.56
N GLN A 522 -4.78 7.93 1.85
CA GLN A 522 -4.71 7.10 0.64
C GLN A 522 -5.04 5.62 0.90
N LEU A 523 -4.88 5.13 2.15
CA LEU A 523 -5.27 3.78 2.55
C LEU A 523 -6.78 3.54 2.44
N TRP A 524 -7.59 4.60 2.49
CA TRP A 524 -9.06 4.54 2.52
C TRP A 524 -9.72 5.20 1.31
N GLU A 525 -9.10 6.25 0.81
CA GLU A 525 -9.50 7.00 -0.38
C GLU A 525 -8.28 7.17 -1.30
N PRO A 526 -7.92 6.12 -2.06
CA PRO A 526 -6.85 6.20 -3.05
C PRO A 526 -7.10 7.36 -4.02
N ALA A 527 -6.04 8.03 -4.46
CA ALA A 527 -6.16 9.19 -5.35
C ALA A 527 -7.01 8.93 -6.63
N GLU A 528 -7.05 7.68 -7.10
CA GLU A 528 -7.86 7.24 -8.25
C GLU A 528 -9.38 7.25 -8.01
N GLU A 529 -9.82 7.18 -6.74
CA GLU A 529 -11.24 7.29 -6.36
C GLU A 529 -11.67 8.72 -6.03
N ARG A 530 -10.71 9.64 -5.91
CA ARG A 530 -11.04 11.05 -5.68
C ARG A 530 -11.63 11.57 -6.98
N GLU A 531 -12.94 11.81 -7.01
CA GLU A 531 -13.53 12.52 -8.13
C GLU A 531 -12.76 13.82 -8.34
N PRO A 532 -12.42 14.19 -9.59
CA PRO A 532 -11.89 15.52 -9.89
C PRO A 532 -13.02 16.53 -9.67
N SER A 533 -13.37 16.79 -8.41
CA SER A 533 -14.19 17.94 -8.06
C SER A 533 -13.44 19.17 -8.55
N ALA A 534 -14.18 20.02 -9.26
CA ALA A 534 -13.66 21.16 -9.99
C ALA A 534 -12.51 21.83 -9.23
N ILE A 535 -11.31 21.81 -9.82
CA ILE A 535 -10.27 22.75 -9.49
C ILE A 535 -10.87 24.12 -9.75
N ASP A 536 -11.48 24.73 -8.73
CA ASP A 536 -11.83 26.14 -8.79
C ASP A 536 -10.49 26.88 -8.82
N ASN A 537 -10.09 27.30 -10.02
CA ASN A 537 -8.85 28.02 -10.33
C ASN A 537 -8.74 29.39 -9.62
N ARG A 538 -9.55 29.64 -8.59
CA ARG A 538 -9.54 30.84 -7.75
C ARG A 538 -8.88 30.62 -6.39
N GLY A 539 -7.84 29.81 -6.28
CA GLY A 539 -7.01 29.74 -5.07
C GLY A 539 -7.77 29.51 -3.75
N GLY A 540 -8.95 28.90 -3.83
CA GLY A 540 -9.77 28.48 -2.70
C GLY A 540 -9.48 27.00 -2.43
N GLY A 541 -9.20 26.68 -1.17
CA GLY A 541 -8.83 25.34 -0.76
C GLY A 541 -9.84 24.27 -1.19
N TYR A 542 -9.35 23.03 -1.27
CA TYR A 542 -10.18 21.83 -1.28
C TYR A 542 -11.41 22.04 -0.39
N ALA A 543 -12.61 21.72 -0.89
CA ALA A 543 -13.83 21.83 -0.12
C ALA A 543 -13.74 20.93 1.12
N ALA A 544 -13.24 21.50 2.22
CA ALA A 544 -13.21 20.88 3.54
C ALA A 544 -14.66 20.52 3.91
N GLY A 545 -14.95 19.24 4.08
CA GLY A 545 -16.25 18.79 4.57
C GLY A 545 -17.02 17.74 3.75
N GLN A 546 -16.43 17.08 2.74
CA GLN A 546 -17.08 15.92 2.10
C GLN A 546 -16.53 14.54 2.53
N HIS A 547 -15.49 14.51 3.37
CA HIS A 547 -14.63 13.32 3.53
C HIS A 547 -14.72 12.71 4.93
N HIS A 548 -15.93 12.42 5.39
CA HIS A 548 -16.16 11.87 6.72
C HIS A 548 -16.35 10.36 6.64
N ALA A 549 -15.39 9.62 7.15
CA ALA A 549 -15.32 8.18 7.00
C ALA A 549 -16.51 7.50 7.70
N ARG A 550 -17.40 6.92 6.89
CA ARG A 550 -18.50 6.06 7.30
C ARG A 550 -18.24 4.68 6.76
N PHE A 551 -18.20 3.69 7.64
CA PHE A 551 -18.09 2.29 7.23
C PHE A 551 -19.32 1.53 7.65
N LEU A 552 -19.89 0.78 6.70
CA LEU A 552 -20.76 -0.32 6.99
C LEU A 552 -19.85 -1.53 7.20
N LEU A 553 -19.73 -1.96 8.46
CA LEU A 553 -18.85 -3.07 8.84
C LEU A 553 -19.36 -4.42 8.34
N ASP A 554 -20.59 -4.46 7.85
CA ASP A 554 -21.21 -5.66 7.30
C ASP A 554 -21.97 -5.26 6.01
N GLY A 555 -21.77 -5.96 4.90
CA GLY A 555 -22.52 -5.77 3.66
C GLY A 555 -22.09 -4.63 2.70
N GLY A 556 -21.51 -5.03 1.57
CA GLY A 556 -21.18 -4.17 0.43
C GLY A 556 -22.41 -3.48 -0.20
N GLY A 557 -22.14 -2.45 -1.01
CA GLY A 557 -23.06 -1.43 -1.54
C GLY A 557 -24.22 -1.88 -2.45
N GLY A 558 -24.82 -3.04 -2.21
CA GLY A 558 -26.05 -3.49 -2.87
C GLY A 558 -27.22 -3.53 -1.89
N GLY A 559 -27.91 -2.40 -1.69
CA GLY A 559 -29.34 -2.29 -1.33
C GLY A 559 -29.91 -2.94 -0.06
N GLY A 560 -29.24 -3.88 0.59
CA GLY A 560 -29.65 -4.53 1.83
C GLY A 560 -28.75 -4.08 2.99
N GLY A 561 -29.01 -2.89 3.53
CA GLY A 561 -28.18 -2.30 4.57
C GLY A 561 -28.17 -3.16 5.85
N THR A 562 -26.98 -3.43 6.37
CA THR A 562 -26.79 -4.10 7.66
C THR A 562 -27.05 -3.14 8.81
N GLY A 563 -27.35 -3.70 9.97
CA GLY A 563 -27.63 -2.93 11.17
C GLY A 563 -26.41 -2.33 11.85
N VAL A 564 -25.19 -2.35 11.28
CA VAL A 564 -23.95 -1.96 11.97
C VAL A 564 -23.16 -0.90 11.20
N ALA A 565 -22.76 0.17 11.87
CA ALA A 565 -21.87 1.19 11.29
C ALA A 565 -20.73 1.57 12.23
N LEU A 566 -19.57 1.88 11.65
CA LEU A 566 -18.46 2.57 12.28
C LEU A 566 -18.34 3.99 11.70
N PHE A 567 -18.42 4.99 12.56
CA PHE A 567 -18.27 6.40 12.22
C PHE A 567 -16.97 6.93 12.83
N ALA A 568 -16.04 7.35 11.99
CA ALA A 568 -14.77 7.91 12.41
C ALA A 568 -14.85 9.44 12.47
N LEU A 569 -14.67 10.00 13.67
CA LEU A 569 -14.64 11.44 13.89
C LEU A 569 -13.25 11.97 13.53
N ASP A 570 -13.24 13.04 12.74
CA ASP A 570 -12.02 13.77 12.37
C ASP A 570 -12.08 15.12 13.08
N LEU A 571 -11.27 15.24 14.14
CA LEU A 571 -11.16 16.43 14.98
C LEU A 571 -10.04 17.37 14.49
N LYS A 572 -9.30 16.99 13.45
CA LYS A 572 -8.07 17.67 13.01
C LYS A 572 -8.21 18.36 11.65
N ASP A 573 -9.20 18.00 10.83
CA ASP A 573 -9.41 18.66 9.53
C ASP A 573 -9.66 20.17 9.67
N GLY A 574 -10.38 20.59 10.73
CA GLY A 574 -10.57 22.00 11.06
C GLY A 574 -9.28 22.72 11.46
N LEU A 575 -8.38 22.04 12.19
CA LEU A 575 -7.08 22.57 12.61
C LEU A 575 -6.08 22.67 11.46
N LEU A 576 -6.10 21.71 10.55
CA LEU A 576 -5.25 21.69 9.36
C LEU A 576 -5.75 22.65 8.28
N SER A 577 -6.96 23.18 8.39
CA SER A 577 -7.57 24.04 7.36
C SER A 577 -6.98 25.46 7.45
N PRO A 578 -6.66 26.11 6.32
CA PRO A 578 -6.25 27.50 6.37
C PRO A 578 -7.40 28.33 6.96
N PRO A 579 -7.12 29.31 7.84
CA PRO A 579 -8.16 30.17 8.40
C PRO A 579 -8.93 30.81 7.23
N SER A 580 -10.26 30.71 7.28
CA SER A 580 -11.09 31.22 6.19
C SER A 580 -10.80 32.70 5.96
N ARG A 581 -10.52 33.08 4.71
CA ARG A 581 -10.34 34.49 4.28
C ARG A 581 -11.57 35.38 4.54
N ALA A 582 -12.69 34.80 4.98
CA ALA A 582 -13.95 35.50 5.22
C ALA A 582 -13.96 36.33 6.52
N GLY A 583 -13.03 36.09 7.44
CA GLY A 583 -12.77 37.00 8.57
C GLY A 583 -11.63 37.94 8.20
N GLY A 584 -11.94 39.22 7.97
CA GLY A 584 -10.95 40.25 7.67
C GLY A 584 -9.76 40.23 8.64
N ALA A 585 -8.59 40.58 8.12
CA ALA A 585 -7.30 40.64 8.82
C ALA A 585 -7.41 41.30 10.21
N ASN A 586 -7.54 40.47 11.24
CA ASN A 586 -7.27 40.83 12.62
C ASN A 586 -6.48 39.67 13.24
N TRP A 587 -5.19 39.64 12.94
CA TRP A 587 -4.21 38.77 13.60
C TRP A 587 -3.87 39.22 15.04
N GLY A 588 -4.64 40.17 15.60
CA GLY A 588 -4.41 40.80 16.91
C GLY A 588 -5.49 40.53 17.96
N GLY A 589 -6.47 39.66 17.68
CA GLY A 589 -7.44 39.17 18.69
C GLY A 589 -7.44 37.65 18.73
N GLU A 590 -7.65 37.06 19.92
CA GLU A 590 -7.83 35.60 20.03
C GLU A 590 -8.98 35.17 19.10
N PRO A 591 -8.73 34.35 18.06
CA PRO A 591 -9.79 33.86 17.22
C PRO A 591 -10.74 33.02 18.08
N ALA A 592 -12.05 33.23 17.91
CA ALA A 592 -13.03 32.33 18.48
C ALA A 592 -12.68 30.88 18.11
N PRO A 593 -12.83 29.91 19.03
CA PRO A 593 -12.42 28.56 18.75
C PRO A 593 -13.08 28.02 17.49
N ALA A 594 -12.26 27.45 16.60
CA ALA A 594 -12.76 26.69 15.49
C ALA A 594 -13.57 25.49 16.04
N PRO A 595 -14.72 25.15 15.44
CA PRO A 595 -15.50 24.00 15.88
C PRO A 595 -14.69 22.71 15.75
N LEU A 596 -14.89 21.77 16.66
CA LEU A 596 -14.27 20.43 16.58
C LEU A 596 -14.74 19.69 15.33
N LEU A 597 -16.05 19.76 15.06
CA LEU A 597 -16.65 19.10 13.90
C LEU A 597 -17.11 20.12 12.88
N GLY A 598 -16.60 19.99 11.66
CA GLY A 598 -17.11 20.74 10.52
C GLY A 598 -18.58 20.41 10.21
N GLU A 599 -19.29 21.35 9.59
CA GLU A 599 -20.69 21.17 9.17
C GLU A 599 -20.91 19.95 8.25
N GLY A 600 -19.90 19.62 7.42
CA GLY A 600 -19.88 18.40 6.64
C GLY A 600 -19.97 17.14 7.49
N GLN A 601 -19.24 17.10 8.61
CA GLN A 601 -19.19 15.95 9.52
C GLN A 601 -20.49 15.83 10.29
N TRP A 602 -21.06 16.96 10.72
CA TRP A 602 -22.38 17.02 11.35
C TRP A 602 -23.48 16.51 10.42
N ARG A 603 -23.52 16.99 9.18
CA ARG A 603 -24.47 16.50 8.17
C ARG A 603 -24.27 15.01 7.93
N ALA A 604 -23.01 14.57 7.92
CA ALA A 604 -22.69 13.19 7.69
C ALA A 604 -23.17 12.27 8.82
N LEU A 605 -22.91 12.66 10.07
CA LEU A 605 -23.41 11.96 11.24
C LEU A 605 -24.95 11.93 11.23
N GLY A 606 -25.60 13.06 10.97
CA GLY A 606 -27.06 13.15 10.89
C GLY A 606 -27.66 12.18 9.86
N ALA A 607 -27.07 12.12 8.66
CA ALA A 607 -27.50 11.18 7.62
C ALA A 607 -27.27 9.71 8.01
N THR A 608 -26.22 9.40 8.79
CA THR A 608 -25.99 8.04 9.32
C THR A 608 -27.03 7.68 10.38
N LEU A 609 -27.31 8.59 11.32
CA LEU A 609 -28.31 8.40 12.38
C LEU A 609 -29.73 8.27 11.81
N ALA A 610 -30.01 8.90 10.67
CA ALA A 610 -31.30 8.83 9.99
C ALA A 610 -31.60 7.46 9.35
N ARG A 611 -30.62 6.54 9.26
CA ARG A 611 -30.80 5.23 8.63
C ARG A 611 -31.72 4.34 9.47
N PRO A 612 -32.88 3.92 8.95
CA PRO A 612 -33.86 3.14 9.72
C PRO A 612 -33.35 1.73 10.06
N GLU A 613 -32.49 1.15 9.24
CA GLU A 613 -31.91 -0.17 9.42
C GLU A 613 -30.79 -0.21 10.48
N LEU A 614 -30.19 0.93 10.82
CA LEU A 614 -29.05 0.98 11.74
C LEU A 614 -29.47 0.62 13.18
N ARG A 615 -28.75 -0.32 13.78
CA ARG A 615 -28.96 -0.87 15.13
C ARG A 615 -27.74 -0.66 16.02
N VAL A 616 -26.54 -0.88 15.51
CA VAL A 616 -25.27 -0.68 16.22
C VAL A 616 -24.52 0.47 15.57
N LEU A 617 -24.13 1.46 16.37
CA LEU A 617 -23.25 2.53 15.95
C LEU A 617 -21.99 2.52 16.83
N LEU A 618 -20.85 2.23 16.20
CA LEU A 618 -19.54 2.46 16.77
C LEU A 618 -19.06 3.84 16.34
N ILE A 619 -18.58 4.63 17.29
CA ILE A 619 -18.02 5.95 17.00
C ILE A 619 -16.57 5.91 17.44
N ALA A 620 -15.64 6.07 16.50
CA ALA A 620 -14.22 6.17 16.78
C ALA A 620 -13.81 7.64 16.82
N SER A 621 -13.11 8.03 17.87
CA SER A 621 -12.63 9.41 18.08
C SER A 621 -11.21 9.36 18.62
N GLU A 622 -10.41 10.37 18.28
CA GLU A 622 -9.07 10.50 18.86
C GLU A 622 -9.12 10.66 20.39
N PHE A 623 -10.03 11.52 20.87
CA PHE A 623 -10.20 11.82 22.29
C PHE A 623 -11.55 11.30 22.83
N PRO A 624 -11.61 10.96 24.12
CA PRO A 624 -12.88 10.63 24.78
C PRO A 624 -13.87 11.80 24.73
N LEU A 625 -15.17 11.49 24.71
CA LEU A 625 -16.23 12.48 24.95
C LEU A 625 -16.06 13.12 26.32
N VAL A 626 -15.71 12.29 27.31
CA VAL A 626 -15.49 12.73 28.69
C VAL A 626 -14.26 12.03 29.25
N ASP A 627 -13.22 12.81 29.50
CA ASP A 627 -12.17 12.53 30.46
C ASP A 627 -12.21 13.51 31.63
N ASP A 628 -12.77 14.71 31.45
CA ASP A 628 -12.84 15.75 32.47
C ASP A 628 -14.20 16.45 32.45
N SER A 629 -14.52 17.19 33.52
CA SER A 629 -15.72 18.04 33.53
C SER A 629 -15.54 19.22 32.55
N ILE A 630 -16.64 19.80 32.05
CA ILE A 630 -16.56 20.96 31.15
C ILE A 630 -15.87 22.14 31.86
N SER A 631 -16.22 22.38 33.13
CA SER A 631 -15.61 23.43 33.93
C SER A 631 -14.12 23.22 34.15
N ASP A 632 -13.71 22.00 34.49
CA ASP A 632 -12.31 21.70 34.78
C ASP A 632 -11.46 21.70 33.52
N ALA A 633 -11.97 21.19 32.41
CA ALA A 633 -11.24 21.24 31.14
C ALA A 633 -11.02 22.67 30.67
N VAL A 634 -12.03 23.53 30.79
CA VAL A 634 -11.91 24.96 30.47
C VAL A 634 -10.91 25.63 31.39
N PHE A 635 -11.01 25.41 32.71
CA PHE A 635 -10.10 25.96 33.70
C PHE A 635 -8.65 25.50 33.49
N LYS A 636 -8.42 24.19 33.37
CA LYS A 636 -7.08 23.62 33.16
C LYS A 636 -6.48 24.12 31.84
N ALA A 637 -7.26 24.27 30.77
CA ALA A 637 -6.78 24.75 29.48
C ALA A 637 -6.30 26.21 29.45
N GLU A 638 -6.51 26.97 30.54
CA GLU A 638 -5.90 28.29 30.75
C GLU A 638 -4.39 28.16 31.05
N SER A 639 -3.98 27.08 31.72
CA SER A 639 -2.58 26.80 32.02
C SER A 639 -1.82 26.33 30.78
N PRO A 640 -0.60 26.86 30.51
CA PRO A 640 0.23 26.43 29.38
C PRO A 640 0.48 24.91 29.34
N GLU A 641 0.64 24.28 30.51
CA GLU A 641 0.89 22.84 30.69
C GLU A 641 -0.27 21.93 30.24
N HIS A 642 -1.48 22.50 30.10
CA HIS A 642 -2.71 21.77 29.76
C HIS A 642 -3.38 22.31 28.51
N ARG A 643 -2.65 23.09 27.70
CA ARG A 643 -3.17 23.72 26.48
C ARG A 643 -3.72 22.71 25.45
N SER A 644 -3.23 21.46 25.45
CA SER A 644 -3.76 20.37 24.62
C SER A 644 -5.21 19.98 24.94
N LEU A 645 -5.75 20.37 26.10
CA LEU A 645 -7.17 20.19 26.43
C LEU A 645 -8.09 20.97 25.46
N ARG A 646 -7.59 22.04 24.82
CA ARG A 646 -8.35 22.83 23.83
C ARG A 646 -8.74 22.04 22.58
N ALA A 647 -8.08 20.91 22.32
CA ALA A 647 -8.41 20.01 21.23
C ALA A 647 -9.39 18.90 21.62
N ARG A 648 -9.86 18.87 22.88
CA ARG A 648 -10.69 17.79 23.44
C ARG A 648 -12.15 18.20 23.60
N TRP A 649 -13.02 17.20 23.65
CA TRP A 649 -14.46 17.38 23.75
C TRP A 649 -14.92 18.24 24.94
N PRO A 650 -14.42 18.06 26.19
CA PRO A 650 -14.92 18.84 27.32
C PRO A 650 -14.68 20.34 27.22
N TRP A 651 -13.59 20.76 26.56
CA TRP A 651 -13.33 22.18 26.31
C TRP A 651 -14.35 22.79 25.34
N HIS A 652 -14.83 21.99 24.37
CA HIS A 652 -15.89 22.35 23.42
C HIS A 652 -17.27 21.94 23.94
N GLY A 653 -17.59 22.33 25.19
CA GLY A 653 -18.76 21.84 25.92
C GLY A 653 -20.10 21.92 25.15
N ALA A 654 -20.33 22.97 24.36
CA ALA A 654 -21.54 23.09 23.56
C ALA A 654 -21.66 22.02 22.46
N GLU A 655 -20.56 21.70 21.77
CA GLU A 655 -20.52 20.64 20.75
C GLU A 655 -20.59 19.25 21.38
N LEU A 656 -19.91 19.04 22.51
CA LEU A 656 -20.02 17.82 23.31
C LEU A 656 -21.49 17.54 23.69
N LEU A 657 -22.18 18.53 24.27
CA LEU A 657 -23.58 18.39 24.65
C LEU A 657 -24.50 18.15 23.44
N LYS A 658 -24.24 18.82 22.31
CA LYS A 658 -24.97 18.60 21.04
C LYS A 658 -24.78 17.17 20.54
N LEU A 659 -23.56 16.64 20.56
CA LEU A 659 -23.25 15.28 20.14
C LEU A 659 -23.91 14.26 21.06
N CYS A 660 -23.73 14.38 22.38
CA CYS A 660 -24.36 13.52 23.38
C CYS A 660 -25.88 13.48 23.19
N ALA A 661 -26.53 14.64 23.05
CA ALA A 661 -27.98 14.71 22.84
C ALA A 661 -28.42 14.00 21.55
N ALA A 662 -27.69 14.16 20.44
CA ALA A 662 -28.01 13.49 19.17
C ALA A 662 -27.92 11.97 19.29
N LEU A 663 -26.84 11.47 19.91
CA LEU A 663 -26.58 10.05 20.10
C LEU A 663 -27.58 9.39 21.07
N LEU A 664 -27.80 10.01 22.23
CA LEU A 664 -28.74 9.50 23.23
C LEU A 664 -30.18 9.45 22.70
N ARG A 665 -30.62 10.48 21.96
CA ARG A 665 -31.92 10.45 21.27
C ARG A 665 -32.00 9.34 20.25
N TRP A 666 -30.95 9.14 19.45
CA TRP A 666 -30.92 8.07 18.45
C TRP A 666 -31.02 6.69 19.11
N ARG A 667 -30.28 6.44 20.20
CA ARG A 667 -30.33 5.19 20.98
C ARG A 667 -31.71 4.96 21.57
N ALA A 668 -32.33 5.99 22.15
CA ALA A 668 -33.66 5.88 22.76
C ALA A 668 -34.79 5.72 21.74
N HIS A 669 -34.60 6.17 20.50
CA HIS A 669 -35.68 6.24 19.51
C HIS A 669 -36.15 4.87 18.99
N VAL A 670 -35.26 3.87 18.91
CA VAL A 670 -35.60 2.52 18.45
C VAL A 670 -35.06 1.50 19.44
N PRO A 671 -35.92 0.61 20.01
CA PRO A 671 -35.48 -0.46 20.88
C PRO A 671 -34.40 -1.35 20.22
N GLY A 672 -33.44 -1.80 21.01
CA GLY A 672 -32.32 -2.62 20.53
C GLY A 672 -31.17 -1.83 19.90
N ARG A 673 -31.29 -0.50 19.73
CA ARG A 673 -30.14 0.32 19.31
C ARG A 673 -29.05 0.36 20.37
N GLN A 674 -27.81 0.23 19.93
CA GLN A 674 -26.61 0.26 20.75
C GLN A 674 -25.61 1.25 20.20
N ILE A 675 -24.96 1.98 21.10
CA ILE A 675 -23.87 2.90 20.78
C ILE A 675 -22.67 2.52 21.65
N LYS A 676 -21.49 2.45 21.03
CA LYS A 676 -20.21 2.49 21.74
C LYS A 676 -19.39 3.64 21.19
N PHE A 677 -18.91 4.49 22.08
CA PHE A 677 -17.95 5.52 21.76
C PHE A 677 -16.55 5.00 22.12
N VAL A 678 -15.65 4.89 21.15
CA VAL A 678 -14.32 4.33 21.35
C VAL A 678 -13.28 5.41 21.08
N SER A 679 -12.35 5.59 22.02
CA SER A 679 -11.34 6.64 21.92
C SER A 679 -10.00 6.25 22.54
N GLY A 680 -8.99 7.08 22.32
CA GLY A 680 -7.66 6.88 22.87
C GLY A 680 -7.10 8.14 23.51
N ASN A 681 -5.78 8.22 23.55
CA ASN A 681 -5.00 9.41 23.89
C ASN A 681 -5.23 10.04 25.28
N SER A 682 -5.84 9.32 26.21
CA SER A 682 -6.02 9.77 27.59
C SER A 682 -4.90 9.34 28.54
N GLY A 683 -3.89 8.63 28.04
CA GLY A 683 -2.75 8.13 28.83
C GLY A 683 -3.02 6.84 29.61
N ALA A 684 -4.29 6.50 29.88
CA ALA A 684 -4.72 5.25 30.51
C ALA A 684 -5.94 4.67 29.79
N GLY A 685 -6.14 3.36 29.91
CA GLY A 685 -7.39 2.73 29.43
C GLY A 685 -8.47 2.83 30.50
N PHE A 686 -9.73 3.06 30.12
CA PHE A 686 -10.85 3.06 31.06
C PHE A 686 -12.19 2.94 30.35
N ARG A 687 -13.24 2.65 31.14
CA ARG A 687 -14.63 2.63 30.69
C ARG A 687 -15.38 3.80 31.30
N SER A 688 -16.36 4.35 30.59
CA SER A 688 -17.26 5.35 31.17
C SER A 688 -18.69 5.15 30.73
N ILE A 689 -19.64 5.42 31.62
CA ILE A 689 -21.06 5.46 31.30
C ILE A 689 -21.53 6.90 31.42
N ILE A 690 -22.03 7.45 30.31
CA ILE A 690 -22.59 8.80 30.22
C ILE A 690 -24.11 8.66 30.17
N LYS A 691 -24.82 9.11 31.20
CA LYS A 691 -26.27 8.90 31.36
C LYS A 691 -27.03 10.19 31.13
N HIS A 692 -28.20 10.11 30.49
CA HIS A 692 -29.14 11.22 30.40
C HIS A 692 -30.42 10.90 31.17
N SER A 693 -30.69 11.69 32.21
CA SER A 693 -31.81 11.45 33.15
C SER A 693 -33.18 11.52 32.46
N ASP A 694 -33.44 12.58 31.68
CA ASP A 694 -34.74 12.73 31.02
C ASP A 694 -35.00 11.70 29.91
N ILE A 695 -33.99 11.44 29.06
CA ILE A 695 -34.11 10.51 27.92
C ILE A 695 -34.10 9.06 28.40
N LYS A 696 -33.61 8.80 29.63
CA LYS A 696 -33.39 7.45 30.19
C LYS A 696 -32.56 6.58 29.25
N SER A 697 -31.51 7.16 28.71
CA SER A 697 -30.56 6.51 27.82
C SER A 697 -29.15 6.82 28.27
N GLU A 698 -28.19 6.07 27.76
CA GLU A 698 -26.79 6.23 28.11
C GLU A 698 -25.88 6.04 26.88
N ILE A 699 -24.62 6.42 27.00
CA ILE A 699 -23.56 6.09 26.05
C ILE A 699 -22.47 5.38 26.85
N GLU A 700 -22.01 4.26 26.32
CA GLU A 700 -20.81 3.63 26.86
C GLU A 700 -19.60 4.10 26.07
N GLN A 701 -18.67 4.72 26.78
CA GLN A 701 -17.37 5.12 26.29
C GLN A 701 -16.31 4.10 26.69
N LEU A 702 -15.47 3.72 25.73
CA LEU A 702 -14.37 2.79 25.88
C LEU A 702 -13.08 3.49 25.46
N VAL A 703 -12.17 3.68 26.40
CA VAL A 703 -10.91 4.39 26.18
C VAL A 703 -9.77 3.39 26.20
N THR A 704 -9.01 3.31 25.11
CA THR A 704 -7.80 2.48 25.03
C THR A 704 -6.64 3.20 25.68
N GLY A 705 -5.83 2.47 26.45
CA GLY A 705 -4.55 2.97 26.93
C GLY A 705 -3.49 3.00 25.82
N PRO A 706 -2.28 3.48 26.14
CA PRO A 706 -1.19 3.53 25.18
C PRO A 706 -0.72 2.13 24.79
N SER A 707 -0.56 1.90 23.48
CA SER A 707 -0.01 0.65 22.97
C SER A 707 1.53 0.69 22.84
N LEU A 708 2.14 1.89 22.73
CA LEU A 708 3.60 2.08 22.62
C LEU A 708 4.19 2.99 23.70
N SER A 709 3.48 4.06 24.08
CA SER A 709 3.98 5.06 25.01
C SER A 709 3.82 4.65 26.48
N LYS A 710 4.25 5.55 27.38
CA LYS A 710 4.14 5.37 28.82
C LYS A 710 2.67 5.44 29.25
N VAL A 711 2.26 4.53 30.12
CA VAL A 711 0.95 4.59 30.76
C VAL A 711 0.98 5.67 31.83
N GLU A 712 -0.02 6.53 31.81
CA GLU A 712 -0.17 7.63 32.77
C GLU A 712 -1.12 7.23 33.90
N HIS A 713 -1.00 7.91 35.03
CA HIS A 713 -1.99 7.78 36.09
C HIS A 713 -3.33 8.37 35.64
N PHE A 714 -4.40 7.72 36.06
CA PHE A 714 -5.76 8.23 35.90
C PHE A 714 -5.99 9.38 36.90
N LEU A 715 -5.96 10.61 36.40
CA LEU A 715 -6.07 11.84 37.19
C LEU A 715 -7.44 12.53 37.06
N PHE A 716 -8.43 11.81 36.56
CA PHE A 716 -9.73 12.35 36.21
C PHE A 716 -10.77 12.09 37.32
N GLU A 717 -11.75 12.99 37.44
CA GLU A 717 -12.84 12.83 38.41
C GLU A 717 -13.65 11.57 38.09
N LYS A 718 -13.73 10.62 39.01
CA LYS A 718 -14.40 9.33 38.77
C LYS A 718 -15.88 9.48 38.38
N THR A 719 -16.56 10.51 38.87
CA THR A 719 -17.96 10.81 38.53
C THR A 719 -18.15 12.31 38.43
N GLY A 720 -19.00 12.77 37.52
CA GLY A 720 -19.32 14.19 37.41
C GLY A 720 -20.55 14.47 36.55
N GLU A 721 -20.80 15.75 36.30
CA GLU A 721 -21.94 16.24 35.53
C GLU A 721 -21.46 17.09 34.35
N LEU A 722 -21.95 16.80 33.13
CA LEU A 722 -21.73 17.66 31.95
C LEU A 722 -22.81 18.74 31.83
N SER A 723 -24.01 18.43 32.31
CA SER A 723 -25.14 19.36 32.39
C SER A 723 -26.13 18.83 33.43
N LYS A 724 -27.15 19.62 33.78
CA LYS A 724 -28.19 19.22 34.75
C LYS A 724 -28.79 17.83 34.49
N ASN A 725 -28.83 17.40 33.23
CA ASN A 725 -29.50 16.16 32.83
C ASN A 725 -28.53 15.12 32.26
N ILE A 726 -27.21 15.41 32.21
CA ILE A 726 -26.21 14.49 31.67
C ILE A 726 -25.08 14.32 32.69
N THR A 727 -24.91 13.10 33.19
CA THR A 727 -23.89 12.72 34.17
C THR A 727 -22.97 11.65 33.60
N TYR A 728 -21.80 11.47 34.21
CA TYR A 728 -20.86 10.42 33.82
C TYR A 728 -20.25 9.70 35.03
N GLU A 729 -19.83 8.46 34.79
CA GLU A 729 -19.12 7.62 35.75
C GLU A 729 -18.03 6.84 35.03
N HIS A 730 -16.77 7.04 35.45
CA HIS A 730 -15.61 6.30 35.01
C HIS A 730 -15.42 5.03 35.86
N SER A 731 -15.06 3.93 35.20
CA SER A 731 -14.86 2.60 35.80
C SER A 731 -13.77 1.83 35.05
N ARG A 732 -13.31 0.72 35.63
CA ARG A 732 -12.36 -0.23 35.01
C ARG A 732 -11.12 0.47 34.44
N VAL A 733 -10.43 1.21 35.29
CA VAL A 733 -9.20 1.93 34.92
C VAL A 733 -8.06 0.93 34.77
N LEU A 734 -7.44 0.91 33.60
CA LEU A 734 -6.33 0.05 33.23
C LEU A 734 -5.04 0.86 33.20
N MET A 735 -4.20 0.66 34.22
CA MET A 735 -2.89 1.31 34.36
C MET A 735 -1.77 0.54 33.62
N HIS A 736 -2.13 -0.17 32.54
CA HIS A 736 -1.18 -0.95 31.73
C HIS A 736 -1.41 -0.70 30.23
N ARG A 737 -0.38 -0.98 29.43
CA ARG A 737 -0.49 -0.89 27.96
C ARG A 737 -1.55 -1.86 27.49
N ASN A 738 -2.47 -1.37 26.68
CA ASN A 738 -3.59 -2.17 26.22
C ASN A 738 -4.04 -1.80 24.81
N PHE A 739 -4.83 -2.70 24.23
CA PHE A 739 -5.68 -2.44 23.08
C PHE A 739 -7.07 -3.01 23.36
N LEU A 740 -8.06 -2.56 22.62
CA LEU A 740 -9.44 -3.01 22.76
C LEU A 740 -9.84 -3.86 21.57
N VAL A 741 -10.55 -4.96 21.79
CA VAL A 741 -11.25 -5.71 20.75
C VAL A 741 -12.74 -5.67 21.05
N LEU A 742 -13.53 -5.30 20.04
CA LEU A 742 -14.97 -5.26 20.09
C LEU A 742 -15.53 -6.30 19.13
N SER A 743 -16.23 -7.30 19.67
CA SER A 743 -16.91 -8.34 18.89
C SER A 743 -18.39 -8.04 18.77
N ILE A 744 -18.90 -8.09 17.55
CA ILE A 744 -20.28 -7.74 17.19
C ILE A 744 -20.97 -8.99 16.72
N HIS A 745 -21.92 -9.50 17.50
CA HIS A 745 -22.66 -10.71 17.16
C HIS A 745 -24.09 -10.34 16.77
N GLN A 746 -24.58 -10.90 15.67
CA GLN A 746 -25.98 -10.79 15.28
C GLN A 746 -26.72 -12.08 15.68
N HIS A 747 -27.86 -11.96 16.36
CA HIS A 747 -28.63 -13.12 16.80
C HIS A 747 -29.66 -13.53 15.74
N GLY A 748 -29.59 -14.78 15.26
CA GLY A 748 -30.72 -15.49 14.64
C GLY A 748 -31.46 -14.80 13.47
N GLY A 749 -30.79 -14.04 12.60
CA GLY A 749 -31.44 -13.33 11.48
C GLY A 749 -32.41 -12.21 11.92
N THR A 750 -32.49 -11.92 13.23
CA THR A 750 -33.23 -10.77 13.76
C THR A 750 -32.36 -9.51 13.69
N GLN A 751 -32.95 -8.34 14.01
CA GLN A 751 -32.22 -7.08 14.15
C GLN A 751 -31.61 -6.89 15.55
N GLU A 752 -31.43 -7.99 16.29
CA GLU A 752 -30.80 -7.97 17.61
C GLU A 752 -29.31 -8.26 17.49
N TYR A 753 -28.53 -7.48 18.23
CA TYR A 753 -27.08 -7.55 18.26
C TYR A 753 -26.58 -7.65 19.70
N SER A 754 -25.47 -8.35 19.93
CA SER A 754 -24.69 -8.23 21.16
C SER A 754 -23.30 -7.68 20.84
N LEU A 755 -22.74 -6.94 21.80
CA LEU A 755 -21.42 -6.33 21.70
C LEU A 755 -20.58 -6.79 22.88
N ASP A 756 -19.57 -7.62 22.59
CA ASP A 756 -18.62 -8.09 23.58
C ASP A 756 -17.35 -7.25 23.51
N VAL A 757 -16.90 -6.79 24.67
CA VAL A 757 -15.79 -5.84 24.81
C VAL A 757 -14.68 -6.49 25.61
N SER A 758 -13.52 -6.68 24.99
CA SER A 758 -12.32 -7.19 25.66
C SER A 758 -11.18 -6.19 25.57
N PHE A 759 -10.61 -5.85 26.73
CA PHE A 759 -9.32 -5.17 26.80
C PHE A 759 -8.24 -6.24 26.85
N HIS A 760 -7.21 -6.07 26.04
CA HIS A 760 -6.04 -6.95 26.01
C HIS A 760 -4.83 -6.17 26.51
N SER A 761 -4.16 -6.70 27.52
CA SER A 761 -3.03 -6.05 28.18
C SER A 761 -1.75 -6.88 28.05
N SER A 762 -0.59 -6.22 28.07
CA SER A 762 0.71 -6.93 28.21
C SER A 762 0.85 -7.64 29.57
N LYS A 763 -0.04 -7.35 30.52
CA LYS A 763 -0.12 -7.99 31.84
C LYS A 763 -1.36 -8.87 32.01
N ASP A 764 -2.01 -9.33 30.93
CA ASP A 764 -3.15 -10.24 31.10
C ASP A 764 -2.72 -11.56 31.77
N PRO A 765 -3.48 -12.11 32.74
CA PRO A 765 -3.11 -13.35 33.42
C PRO A 765 -2.92 -14.54 32.46
N GLU A 766 -3.71 -14.61 31.39
CA GLU A 766 -3.54 -15.59 30.30
C GLU A 766 -2.16 -15.47 29.62
N HIS A 767 -1.58 -14.27 29.56
CA HIS A 767 -0.26 -14.02 29.00
C HIS A 767 0.88 -14.65 29.83
N TRP A 768 0.65 -14.82 31.13
CA TRP A 768 1.62 -15.41 32.07
C TRP A 768 1.31 -16.88 32.40
N GLY A 769 0.31 -17.48 31.76
CA GLY A 769 -0.15 -18.84 32.06
C GLY A 769 -0.81 -18.96 33.44
N LEU A 770 -1.29 -17.85 34.01
CA LEU A 770 -1.97 -17.84 35.32
C LEU A 770 -3.34 -18.51 35.25
N ALA A 771 -3.98 -18.55 34.07
CA ALA A 771 -5.27 -19.21 33.86
C ALA A 771 -5.19 -20.74 34.02
N ASP A 772 -4.03 -21.34 33.72
CA ASP A 772 -3.77 -22.78 33.89
C ASP A 772 -3.22 -23.11 35.29
N MET A 773 -2.94 -22.08 36.10
CA MET A 773 -2.41 -22.22 37.45
C MET A 773 -3.55 -22.22 38.46
N LYS A 774 -3.44 -23.06 39.48
CA LYS A 774 -4.43 -23.09 40.55
C LYS A 774 -4.43 -21.73 41.26
N PRO A 775 -5.58 -21.02 41.34
CA PRO A 775 -5.69 -19.83 42.16
C PRO A 775 -5.23 -20.18 43.58
N ASP A 776 -4.39 -19.33 44.18
CA ASP A 776 -3.77 -19.52 45.50
C ASP A 776 -2.53 -20.43 45.57
N SER A 777 -1.98 -20.93 44.45
CA SER A 777 -0.66 -21.59 44.51
C SER A 777 0.47 -20.58 44.77
N PRO A 778 1.57 -20.98 45.46
CA PRO A 778 2.73 -20.12 45.60
C PRO A 778 3.29 -19.64 44.24
N GLU A 779 3.22 -20.46 43.20
CA GLU A 779 3.67 -20.07 41.85
C GLU A 779 2.73 -19.05 41.21
N TRP A 780 1.42 -19.17 41.42
CA TRP A 780 0.42 -18.19 40.99
C TRP A 780 0.68 -16.83 41.68
N ALA A 781 0.91 -16.85 43.00
CA ALA A 781 1.18 -15.66 43.79
C ALA A 781 2.52 -14.99 43.42
N ILE A 782 3.59 -15.78 43.21
CA ILE A 782 4.90 -15.25 42.78
C ILE A 782 4.79 -14.60 41.40
N LYS A 783 4.11 -15.24 40.43
CA LYS A 783 3.90 -14.65 39.10
C LYS A 783 3.03 -13.39 39.13
N LEU A 784 2.00 -13.35 39.98
CA LEU A 784 1.18 -12.15 40.18
C LEU A 784 2.00 -11.00 40.79
N ILE A 785 2.86 -11.32 41.77
CA ILE A 785 3.79 -10.36 42.37
C ILE A 785 4.81 -9.88 41.34
N ASP A 786 5.38 -10.75 40.51
CA ASP A 786 6.29 -10.37 39.42
C ASP A 786 5.60 -9.46 38.38
N MET A 787 4.35 -9.76 38.04
CA MET A 787 3.53 -8.97 37.11
C MET A 787 3.29 -7.54 37.61
N HIS A 788 3.20 -7.35 38.93
CA HIS A 788 3.01 -6.06 39.58
C HIS A 788 4.24 -5.58 40.35
N LEU A 789 5.42 -6.16 40.11
CA LEU A 789 6.59 -5.97 40.98
C LEU A 789 7.03 -4.51 41.02
N ALA A 790 6.98 -3.81 39.88
CA ALA A 790 7.29 -2.38 39.83
C ALA A 790 6.28 -1.54 40.64
N ASP A 791 4.99 -1.87 40.52
CA ASP A 791 3.89 -1.18 41.20
C ASP A 791 3.98 -1.43 42.73
N VAL A 792 4.28 -2.68 43.13
CA VAL A 792 4.51 -3.09 44.53
C VAL A 792 5.78 -2.46 45.10
N MET A 793 6.87 -2.41 44.33
CA MET A 793 8.13 -1.81 44.77
C MET A 793 8.05 -0.29 44.91
N GLU A 794 7.28 0.39 44.05
CA GLU A 794 6.99 1.82 44.18
C GLU A 794 6.13 2.10 45.42
N LEU A 795 5.13 1.24 45.69
CA LEU A 795 4.31 1.31 46.89
C LEU A 795 5.15 1.10 48.16
N VAL A 796 6.04 0.11 48.15
CA VAL A 796 6.99 -0.18 49.25
C VAL A 796 7.98 0.96 49.47
N LYS A 797 8.44 1.62 48.40
CA LYS A 797 9.29 2.83 48.47
C LYS A 797 8.54 3.97 49.16
N LYS A 798 7.31 4.28 48.73
CA LYS A 798 6.44 5.29 49.36
C LYS A 798 6.13 4.97 50.84
N PHE A 799 6.02 3.68 51.19
CA PHE A 799 5.84 3.24 52.57
C PHE A 799 7.10 3.46 53.43
N LYS A 800 8.29 3.22 52.86
CA LYS A 800 9.57 3.46 53.55
C LYS A 800 9.86 4.95 53.74
N ASP A 801 9.41 5.79 52.82
CA ASP A 801 9.68 7.22 52.83
C ASP A 801 8.71 8.00 53.75
N GLY A 802 7.75 7.33 54.39
CA GLY A 802 6.90 7.89 55.45
C GLY A 802 5.89 8.94 54.98
N THR A 803 5.65 9.05 53.67
CA THR A 803 4.83 10.12 53.07
C THR A 803 3.32 9.87 53.11
N HIS A 804 2.86 8.73 53.65
CA HIS A 804 1.44 8.46 53.92
C HIS A 804 1.15 8.42 55.42
N GLY A 805 0.40 9.41 55.90
CA GLY A 805 -0.12 9.47 57.27
C GLY A 805 -1.34 8.57 57.48
N LEU A 806 -1.17 7.24 57.42
CA LEU A 806 -2.22 6.25 57.70
C LEU A 806 -1.77 5.20 58.75
N PRO A 807 -2.71 4.54 59.45
CA PRO A 807 -2.46 3.89 60.75
C PRO A 807 -1.69 2.57 60.64
N GLN A 808 -1.08 2.17 61.77
CA GLN A 808 -0.32 0.94 62.02
C GLN A 808 -1.11 -0.36 61.78
N SER A 809 -1.36 -0.75 60.54
CA SER A 809 -1.75 -2.12 60.21
C SER A 809 -0.69 -2.79 59.33
N ASP A 810 -0.66 -4.13 59.37
CA ASP A 810 0.27 -4.99 58.63
C ASP A 810 0.36 -4.59 57.15
N PRO A 811 1.56 -4.26 56.62
CA PRO A 811 1.78 -3.89 55.23
C PRO A 811 1.20 -4.89 54.23
N MET A 812 1.18 -6.19 54.57
CA MET A 812 0.63 -7.23 53.70
C MET A 812 -0.89 -7.18 53.59
N VAL A 813 -1.58 -6.75 54.66
CA VAL A 813 -3.04 -6.54 54.64
C VAL A 813 -3.39 -5.31 53.82
N GLN A 814 -2.56 -4.26 53.88
CA GLN A 814 -2.77 -3.05 53.07
C GLN A 814 -2.45 -3.27 51.59
N ILE A 815 -1.36 -3.97 51.25
CA ILE A 815 -1.05 -4.38 49.87
C ILE A 815 -2.18 -5.25 49.31
N ARG A 816 -2.68 -6.20 50.10
CA ARG A 816 -3.84 -7.02 49.74
C ARG A 816 -5.09 -6.17 49.51
N ASN A 817 -5.38 -5.20 50.37
CA ASN A 817 -6.55 -4.33 50.23
C ASN A 817 -6.44 -3.40 49.02
N ILE A 818 -5.24 -2.89 48.70
CA ILE A 818 -5.00 -2.08 47.49
C ILE A 818 -5.12 -2.93 46.23
N LEU A 819 -4.58 -4.15 46.21
CA LEU A 819 -4.79 -5.11 45.12
C LEU A 819 -6.27 -5.52 44.94
N ILE A 820 -7.06 -5.48 46.02
CA ILE A 820 -8.51 -5.71 46.00
C ILE A 820 -9.27 -4.45 45.54
N GLU A 821 -8.88 -3.25 45.97
CA GLU A 821 -9.50 -1.97 45.59
C GLU A 821 -9.17 -1.53 44.14
N ASP A 822 -8.00 -1.89 43.61
CA ASP A 822 -7.61 -1.75 42.19
C ASP A 822 -8.24 -2.81 41.26
N GLN A 823 -9.26 -3.53 41.73
CA GLN A 823 -10.06 -4.50 40.95
C GLN A 823 -9.27 -5.69 40.34
N ILE A 824 -8.19 -6.18 40.95
CA ILE A 824 -7.49 -7.39 40.44
C ILE A 824 -8.19 -8.69 40.89
N MET A 825 -9.05 -8.65 41.93
CA MET A 825 -9.63 -9.85 42.56
C MET A 825 -11.15 -9.99 42.39
N THR A 826 -11.75 -9.44 41.33
CA THR A 826 -13.18 -9.69 41.01
C THR A 826 -13.39 -10.38 39.66
N SER A 827 -12.67 -11.49 39.47
CA SER A 827 -13.05 -12.58 38.55
C SER A 827 -13.03 -13.90 39.30
#